data_AF-A0A5C3NS64-F1
#
_entry.id   AF-A0A5C3NS64-F1
#
_cell.length_a   1.000
_cell.length_b   1.000
_cell.length_c   1.000
_cell.angle_alpha   90.00
_cell.angle_beta   90.00
_cell.angle_gamma   90.00
#
_symmetry.space_group_name_H-M   'P 1'
#
loop_
_entity.id
_entity.type
_entity.pdbx_description
1 polymer ?
#
loop_
_entity_poly.entity_id
_entity_poly.type
_entity_poly.pdbx_seq_one_letter_code
_entity_poly.pdbx_strand_id
1 'polypeptide(L)'
;MYSEDDEPQELDAIERLRPSWPPLKLYEDLEATALSRAKEKHKDKPQDKGWNSDSDVVLWRTHRFLEVLKGFHTGSLDLTGRHQWRYDHYFLRWTSYLKDFLAVAEHTIVIERRSTFSHPQKEQYVVTRPEVLRAFEAKWRSPDWDFYLYPLTKEVFGVVLASPEAKLQRLLIIHLPTEMLHRIFMFASRSQATLLGSTCRRLRAISFEHIHKRLCLGFGLEHAGVPEARDRNLDEVAKHDKYLFMKRTDALLSRDDIRQKTRYLQILDRWYSYRHSLAGGLQVLRFSNDNLYGVDINSGFYTPIMTKVAIVITSCLNLTELCLSHVILSQGVLEAVVSLPRLHTVKLEGCNMGPDLRRLPIMFSPSETIVNLSLHHNILPRDNYWYWVFLSICPRVRNIGASGVAPCGYFDIPPSRQLRALYSPWGTLEQLSMENLHSVDISALALWIEEAKADFPLRLSHFKLRVQLPLEKNDLYRLIAALDGAPLQVLALSSIRYAGTDLISRIAAAFTNLIGLTLVHRYQFVAQDDHRLYMWPHASWEYAPGLRGFKRLEHLGMNYYCPTIVDHLEDGLDFLGRGAFERMETGETYDWYPDLRTRENELDNATVARVFAVHCPSLKTFTLQGLRRMYPTFDISRRSDGSPVVTAELIRIDGEIIRGDIRGPASQRWFPFADSSDSYRDWPTVLPGNLHHSVS
;
A
#
# COMPACT_ATOMS: atom_id res chain seq x y z
N MET A 1 8.33 45.57 11.64
CA MET A 1 9.12 44.31 11.61
C MET A 1 9.17 43.66 10.21
N TYR A 2 9.04 44.42 9.11
CA TYR A 2 8.98 43.87 7.74
C TYR A 2 10.36 43.53 7.17
N SER A 3 10.47 42.42 6.44
CA SER A 3 11.67 42.02 5.68
C SER A 3 11.41 42.26 4.19
N GLU A 4 12.12 43.22 3.60
CA GLU A 4 12.35 43.25 2.15
C GLU A 4 13.63 42.47 1.76
N ASP A 5 14.36 41.90 2.72
CA ASP A 5 15.80 41.60 2.58
C ASP A 5 16.18 40.11 2.63
N ASP A 6 15.21 39.18 2.60
CA ASP A 6 15.55 37.75 2.54
C ASP A 6 16.02 37.27 1.14
N GLU A 7 16.01 38.14 0.12
CA GLU A 7 16.53 37.86 -1.22
C GLU A 7 17.27 39.08 -1.82
N PRO A 8 18.29 38.87 -2.68
CA PRO A 8 19.03 39.97 -3.32
C PRO A 8 18.10 40.96 -4.05
N GLN A 9 18.38 42.25 -3.87
CA GLN A 9 17.47 43.40 -4.03
C GLN A 9 16.91 43.72 -5.44
N GLU A 10 16.95 42.81 -6.41
CA GLU A 10 16.59 43.11 -7.81
C GLU A 10 15.30 42.46 -8.34
N LEU A 11 14.44 41.88 -7.48
CA LEU A 11 13.14 41.33 -7.92
C LEU A 11 12.00 42.33 -7.71
N ASP A 12 11.05 42.35 -8.66
CA ASP A 12 9.91 43.28 -8.75
C ASP A 12 9.00 43.21 -7.51
N ALA A 13 8.50 44.34 -7.02
CA ALA A 13 7.78 44.46 -5.74
C ALA A 13 6.50 43.61 -5.68
N ILE A 14 5.94 43.24 -6.84
CA ILE A 14 4.74 42.41 -6.98
C ILE A 14 5.08 40.91 -6.89
N GLU A 15 6.27 40.48 -7.32
CA GLU A 15 6.73 39.09 -7.18
C GLU A 15 7.14 38.77 -5.74
N ARG A 16 7.63 39.75 -4.98
CA ARG A 16 8.00 39.64 -3.54
C ARG A 16 6.84 39.24 -2.61
N LEU A 17 5.59 39.36 -3.05
CA LEU A 17 4.40 39.07 -2.24
C LEU A 17 3.81 37.68 -2.50
N ARG A 18 4.39 36.89 -3.41
CA ARG A 18 3.95 35.51 -3.63
C ARG A 18 4.74 34.60 -2.70
N PRO A 19 4.08 33.81 -1.83
CA PRO A 19 4.78 32.82 -1.05
C PRO A 19 5.50 31.86 -2.00
N SER A 20 6.70 31.43 -1.61
CA SER A 20 7.36 30.31 -2.27
C SER A 20 6.43 29.09 -2.24
N TRP A 21 6.38 28.33 -3.34
CA TRP A 21 5.71 27.03 -3.35
C TRP A 21 6.75 25.94 -3.60
N PRO A 22 7.02 25.07 -2.62
CA PRO A 22 6.44 25.02 -1.27
C PRO A 22 6.88 26.19 -0.39
N PRO A 23 6.11 26.54 0.65
CA PRO A 23 6.55 27.52 1.65
C PRO A 23 7.83 27.01 2.29
N LEU A 24 8.91 27.76 2.12
CA LEU A 24 10.22 27.40 2.64
C LEU A 24 10.52 28.08 3.97
N LYS A 25 9.82 29.18 4.30
CA LYS A 25 10.03 29.97 5.52
C LYS A 25 8.99 29.63 6.59
N LEU A 26 9.35 29.80 7.86
CA LEU A 26 8.39 29.62 8.97
C LEU A 26 7.17 30.53 8.79
N TYR A 27 5.97 29.98 8.95
CA TYR A 27 4.67 30.69 8.91
C TYR A 27 4.38 31.44 7.60
N GLU A 28 5.06 31.12 6.51
CA GLU A 28 4.85 31.76 5.21
C GLU A 28 3.45 31.51 4.63
N ASP A 29 2.92 30.31 4.85
CA ASP A 29 1.56 29.90 4.49
C ASP A 29 0.48 30.62 5.32
N LEU A 30 0.72 30.77 6.63
CA LEU A 30 -0.18 31.50 7.53
C LEU A 30 -0.18 32.99 7.23
N GLU A 31 0.99 33.57 6.94
CA GLU A 31 1.13 34.95 6.48
C GLU A 31 0.38 35.16 5.15
N ALA A 32 0.55 34.26 4.18
CA ALA A 32 -0.14 34.34 2.89
C ALA A 32 -1.66 34.21 3.03
N THR A 33 -2.12 33.35 3.95
CA THR A 33 -3.54 33.19 4.28
C THR A 33 -4.10 34.46 4.94
N ALA A 34 -3.37 35.03 5.91
CA ALA A 34 -3.75 36.29 6.56
C ALA A 34 -3.84 37.44 5.54
N LEU A 35 -2.87 37.52 4.63
CA LEU A 35 -2.85 38.53 3.57
C LEU A 35 -4.03 38.37 2.60
N SER A 36 -4.39 37.12 2.26
CA SER A 36 -5.54 36.83 1.40
C SER A 36 -6.85 37.25 2.05
N ARG A 37 -7.04 36.92 3.34
CA ARG A 37 -8.21 37.37 4.13
C ARG A 37 -8.28 38.89 4.26
N ALA A 38 -7.15 39.55 4.47
CA ALA A 38 -7.09 41.01 4.52
C ALA A 38 -7.53 41.62 3.17
N LYS A 39 -7.04 41.09 2.04
CA LYS A 39 -7.45 41.53 0.70
C LYS A 39 -8.94 41.32 0.43
N GLU A 40 -9.51 40.19 0.84
CA GLU A 40 -10.95 39.91 0.70
C GLU A 40 -11.80 40.89 1.51
N LYS A 41 -11.46 41.14 2.78
CA LYS A 41 -12.16 42.11 3.62
C LYS A 41 -12.18 43.53 3.05
N HIS A 42 -11.17 43.91 2.26
CA HIS A 42 -11.05 45.22 1.61
C HIS A 42 -11.80 45.34 0.29
N LYS A 43 -12.21 44.25 -0.35
CA LYS A 43 -12.98 44.32 -1.61
C LYS A 43 -14.39 44.88 -1.40
N ASP A 44 -14.99 44.65 -0.24
CA ASP A 44 -16.40 44.95 0.02
C ASP A 44 -16.64 46.24 0.83
N LYS A 45 -15.58 46.95 1.25
CA LYS A 45 -15.71 48.19 2.03
C LYS A 45 -15.03 49.36 1.32
N PRO A 46 -15.77 50.41 0.91
CA PRO A 46 -15.18 51.60 0.30
C PRO A 46 -14.30 52.32 1.32
N GLN A 47 -12.97 52.28 1.08
CA GLN A 47 -11.89 53.14 1.63
C GLN A 47 -12.20 53.92 2.93
N ASP A 48 -12.66 53.26 3.99
CA ASP A 48 -12.75 53.91 5.28
C ASP A 48 -11.35 53.89 5.92
N LYS A 49 -10.69 55.05 5.85
CA LYS A 49 -9.29 55.28 6.21
C LYS A 49 -9.13 55.17 7.73
N GLY A 50 -8.92 53.98 8.27
CA GLY A 50 -8.51 53.87 9.67
C GLY A 50 -8.38 52.49 10.29
N TRP A 51 -8.81 51.42 9.63
CA TRP A 51 -8.80 50.09 10.27
C TRP A 51 -7.56 49.28 9.91
N ASN A 52 -6.76 48.99 10.96
CA ASN A 52 -5.55 48.15 11.04
C ASN A 52 -5.80 46.66 10.66
N SER A 53 -6.38 46.43 9.49
CA SER A 53 -6.53 45.11 8.85
C SER A 53 -5.22 44.34 8.61
N ASP A 54 -4.07 44.95 8.93
CA ASP A 54 -2.74 44.33 8.91
C ASP A 54 -2.39 43.56 10.19
N SER A 55 -3.23 43.56 11.24
CA SER A 55 -2.88 42.97 12.55
C SER A 55 -2.43 41.50 12.46
N ASP A 56 -3.13 40.68 11.68
CA ASP A 56 -2.83 39.24 11.55
C ASP A 56 -1.54 39.01 10.75
N VAL A 57 -1.31 39.80 9.69
CA VAL A 57 -0.09 39.72 8.87
C VAL A 57 1.12 40.15 9.70
N VAL A 58 0.97 41.24 10.44
CA VAL A 58 1.96 41.75 11.40
C VAL A 58 2.28 40.72 12.47
N LEU A 59 1.26 40.03 13.00
CA LEU A 59 1.42 38.98 14.00
C LEU A 59 2.28 37.83 13.44
N TRP A 60 1.94 37.28 12.27
CA TRP A 60 2.70 36.17 11.69
C TRP A 60 4.14 36.56 11.31
N ARG A 61 4.35 37.79 10.83
CA ARG A 61 5.71 38.32 10.58
C ARG A 61 6.53 38.43 11.84
N THR A 62 5.89 38.84 12.93
CA THR A 62 6.50 38.94 14.25
C THR A 62 6.87 37.58 14.80
N HIS A 63 5.94 36.64 14.69
CA HIS A 63 6.16 35.25 15.08
C HIS A 63 7.30 34.61 14.29
N ARG A 64 7.32 34.79 12.97
CA ARG A 64 8.43 34.34 12.12
C ARG A 64 9.75 34.94 12.54
N PHE A 65 9.82 36.26 12.77
CA PHE A 65 11.06 36.90 13.20
C PHE A 65 11.61 36.28 14.49
N LEU A 66 10.77 36.16 15.52
CA LEU A 66 11.15 35.62 16.82
C LEU A 66 11.53 34.13 16.74
N GLU A 67 10.73 33.31 16.07
CA GLU A 67 11.01 31.88 15.90
C GLU A 67 12.21 31.60 15.00
N VAL A 68 12.53 32.47 14.03
CA VAL A 68 13.77 32.35 13.25
C VAL A 68 14.99 32.51 14.16
N LEU A 69 15.00 33.55 15.01
CA LEU A 69 16.09 33.74 15.98
C LEU A 69 16.20 32.55 16.93
N LYS A 70 15.07 32.13 17.53
CA LYS A 70 15.02 30.93 18.37
C LYS A 70 15.54 29.69 17.65
N GLY A 71 15.18 29.50 16.38
CA GLY A 71 15.60 28.38 15.55
C GLY A 71 17.10 28.32 15.30
N PHE A 72 17.77 29.47 15.14
CA PHE A 72 19.23 29.53 15.05
C PHE A 72 19.93 29.03 16.33
N HIS A 73 19.40 29.38 17.50
CA HIS A 73 20.03 29.01 18.78
C HIS A 73 19.64 27.60 19.26
N THR A 74 18.41 27.15 18.99
CA THR A 74 17.97 25.77 19.28
C THR A 74 18.51 24.74 18.29
N GLY A 75 18.70 25.14 17.03
CA GLY A 75 19.11 24.29 15.92
C GLY A 75 17.96 23.73 15.08
N SER A 76 16.72 24.15 15.34
CA SER A 76 15.51 23.77 14.61
C SER A 76 14.93 24.98 13.88
N LEU A 77 15.14 25.07 12.56
CA LEU A 77 14.72 26.20 11.72
C LEU A 77 13.94 25.70 10.49
N ASP A 78 13.47 26.63 9.66
CA ASP A 78 12.86 26.34 8.36
C ASP A 78 13.82 25.78 7.29
N LEU A 79 13.28 25.48 6.11
CA LEU A 79 13.98 24.81 5.01
C LEU A 79 14.92 25.72 4.23
N THR A 80 14.93 27.03 4.52
CA THR A 80 15.90 27.96 3.89
C THR A 80 17.29 27.89 4.53
N GLY A 81 17.42 27.18 5.66
CA GLY A 81 18.70 26.80 6.26
C GLY A 81 19.25 27.81 7.28
N ARG A 82 20.23 27.34 8.07
CA ARG A 82 20.88 28.11 9.15
C ARG A 82 22.22 28.68 8.68
N HIS A 83 22.17 29.62 7.74
CA HIS A 83 23.35 30.26 7.17
C HIS A 83 23.84 31.45 8.00
N GLN A 84 25.16 31.68 8.03
CA GLN A 84 25.79 32.77 8.79
C GLN A 84 25.24 34.14 8.38
N TRP A 85 25.22 34.46 7.08
CA TRP A 85 24.73 35.75 6.58
C TRP A 85 23.29 36.05 7.01
N ARG A 86 22.44 35.01 7.03
CA ARG A 86 21.04 35.12 7.46
C ARG A 86 20.98 35.35 8.97
N TYR A 87 21.76 34.62 9.75
CA TYR A 87 21.88 34.84 11.19
C TYR A 87 22.30 36.28 11.49
N ASP A 88 23.38 36.77 10.86
CA ASP A 88 23.91 38.12 11.09
C ASP A 88 22.85 39.19 10.80
N HIS A 89 22.10 39.02 9.71
CA HIS A 89 20.99 39.90 9.35
C HIS A 89 19.90 39.93 10.43
N TYR A 90 19.41 38.76 10.85
CA TYR A 90 18.36 38.65 11.87
C TYR A 90 18.85 39.10 13.25
N PHE A 91 20.11 38.83 13.59
CA PHE A 91 20.71 39.14 14.89
C PHE A 91 20.98 40.64 15.08
N LEU A 92 21.46 41.33 14.03
CA LEU A 92 21.58 42.79 14.04
C LEU A 92 20.22 43.45 14.32
N ARG A 93 19.18 42.95 13.66
CA ARG A 93 17.81 43.40 13.87
C ARG A 93 17.29 43.08 15.26
N TRP A 94 17.56 41.88 15.76
CA TRP A 94 17.24 41.43 17.11
C TRP A 94 17.87 42.33 18.16
N THR A 95 19.12 42.75 18.00
CA THR A 95 19.78 43.65 18.96
C THR A 95 19.09 45.02 19.00
N SER A 96 18.73 45.57 17.83
CA SER A 96 17.97 46.82 17.79
C SER A 96 16.57 46.68 18.39
N TYR A 97 15.89 45.56 18.10
CA TYR A 97 14.55 45.26 18.63
C TYR A 97 14.57 45.09 20.14
N LEU A 98 15.51 44.30 20.64
CA LEU A 98 15.65 43.96 22.05
C LEU A 98 15.94 45.20 22.90
N LYS A 99 16.75 46.14 22.40
CA LYS A 99 16.98 47.42 23.08
C LYS A 99 15.67 48.19 23.33
N ASP A 100 14.82 48.30 22.32
CA ASP A 100 13.54 49.00 22.47
C ASP A 100 12.55 48.17 23.30
N PHE A 101 12.57 46.84 23.16
CA PHE A 101 11.74 45.93 23.95
C PHE A 101 12.06 46.05 25.44
N LEU A 102 13.34 46.05 25.82
CA LEU A 102 13.77 46.17 27.21
C LEU A 102 13.33 47.51 27.83
N ALA A 103 13.36 48.61 27.06
CA ALA A 103 12.86 49.90 27.53
C ALA A 103 11.35 49.88 27.88
N VAL A 104 10.55 49.09 27.16
CA VAL A 104 9.12 48.88 27.50
C VAL A 104 8.98 47.86 28.64
N ALA A 105 9.81 46.81 28.65
CA ALA A 105 9.80 45.75 29.65
C ALA A 105 10.11 46.28 31.06
N GLU A 106 10.99 47.28 31.20
CA GLU A 106 11.27 48.01 32.45
C GLU A 106 10.01 48.66 33.06
N HIS A 107 9.01 48.95 32.22
CA HIS A 107 7.73 49.52 32.63
C HIS A 107 6.60 48.48 32.64
N THR A 108 6.89 47.20 32.43
CA THR A 108 5.89 46.13 32.40
C THR A 108 5.79 45.45 33.75
N ILE A 109 4.59 45.40 34.32
CA ILE A 109 4.28 44.67 35.56
C ILE A 109 3.48 43.40 35.24
N VAL A 110 3.71 42.35 36.02
CA VAL A 110 2.95 41.09 35.93
C VAL A 110 1.80 41.15 36.92
N ILE A 111 0.58 41.10 36.42
CA ILE A 111 -0.64 41.00 37.23
C ILE A 111 -1.11 39.55 37.14
N GLU A 112 -1.06 38.84 38.27
CA GLU A 112 -1.64 37.51 38.37
C GLU A 112 -3.17 37.61 38.34
N ARG A 113 -3.76 37.31 37.18
CA ARG A 113 -5.21 37.26 37.07
C ARG A 113 -5.69 35.88 37.52
N ARG A 114 -6.30 35.80 38.70
CA ARG A 114 -7.02 34.60 39.14
C ARG A 114 -8.17 34.36 38.16
N SER A 115 -7.98 33.41 37.24
CA SER A 115 -9.06 32.93 36.39
C SER A 115 -10.09 32.22 37.26
N THR A 116 -11.35 32.63 37.17
CA THR A 116 -12.49 31.96 37.83
C THR A 116 -12.83 30.62 37.17
N PHE A 117 -12.27 30.35 35.98
CA PHE A 117 -12.41 29.09 35.27
C PHE A 117 -11.11 28.29 35.38
N SER A 118 -11.21 26.95 35.43
CA SER A 118 -10.15 25.93 35.62
C SER A 118 -9.01 25.93 34.59
N HIS A 119 -8.83 27.02 33.85
CA HIS A 119 -7.70 27.24 32.97
C HIS A 119 -6.49 27.68 33.80
N PRO A 120 -5.27 27.30 33.40
CA PRO A 120 -4.05 27.72 34.08
C PRO A 120 -4.03 29.24 34.25
N GLN A 121 -3.57 29.71 35.41
CA GLN A 121 -3.37 31.13 35.68
C GLN A 121 -2.53 31.73 34.53
N LYS A 122 -3.12 32.67 33.81
CA LYS A 122 -2.40 33.44 32.80
C LYS A 122 -1.87 34.70 33.47
N GLU A 123 -0.55 34.84 33.46
CA GLU A 123 0.12 36.10 33.75
C GLU A 123 -0.38 37.15 32.77
N GLN A 124 -0.84 38.29 33.28
CA GLN A 124 -1.21 39.45 32.47
C GLN A 124 -0.09 40.50 32.57
N TYR A 125 0.44 40.94 31.44
CA TYR A 125 1.55 41.89 31.35
C TYR A 125 1.03 43.29 31.02
N VAL A 126 1.08 44.19 32.01
CA VAL A 126 0.56 45.56 31.88
C VAL A 126 1.70 46.56 31.85
N VAL A 127 1.74 47.41 30.82
CA VAL A 127 2.74 48.49 30.73
C VAL A 127 2.25 49.72 31.50
N THR A 128 2.99 50.10 32.54
CA THR A 128 2.70 51.25 33.43
C THR A 128 2.83 52.61 32.75
N ARG A 129 3.58 52.68 31.64
CA ARG A 129 3.81 53.88 30.83
C ARG A 129 3.35 53.69 29.38
N PRO A 130 2.08 54.01 29.05
CA PRO A 130 1.51 53.76 27.72
C PRO A 130 2.21 54.51 26.57
N GLU A 131 2.85 55.64 26.83
CA GLU A 131 3.63 56.39 25.84
C GLU A 131 4.85 55.63 25.32
N VAL A 132 5.52 54.85 26.19
CA VAL A 132 6.68 54.04 25.81
C VAL A 132 6.23 52.87 24.94
N LEU A 133 5.12 52.23 25.31
CA LEU A 133 4.51 51.17 24.52
C LEU A 133 4.06 51.69 23.14
N ARG A 134 3.37 52.83 23.07
CA ARG A 134 2.93 53.43 21.81
C ARG A 134 4.09 53.78 20.88
N ALA A 135 5.20 54.29 21.41
CA ALA A 135 6.41 54.57 20.62
C ALA A 135 7.02 53.28 20.05
N PHE A 136 7.06 52.22 20.86
CA PHE A 136 7.50 50.90 20.43
C PHE A 136 6.59 50.31 19.35
N GLU A 137 5.27 50.33 19.56
CA GLU A 137 4.27 49.83 18.61
C GLU A 137 4.32 50.60 17.30
N ALA A 138 4.50 51.92 17.33
CA ALA A 138 4.63 52.74 16.13
C ALA A 138 5.89 52.36 15.31
N LYS A 139 7.02 52.12 15.99
CA LYS A 139 8.29 51.75 15.35
C LYS A 139 8.25 50.33 14.77
N TRP A 140 7.82 49.36 15.57
CA TRP A 140 7.89 47.95 15.21
C TRP A 140 6.66 47.45 14.47
N ARG A 141 5.55 48.22 14.51
CA ARG A 141 4.21 47.81 14.09
C ARG A 141 3.90 46.46 14.72
N SER A 142 3.91 46.42 16.04
CA SER A 142 3.76 45.18 16.81
C SER A 142 2.28 44.87 17.06
N PRO A 143 1.89 43.59 17.13
CA PRO A 143 0.59 43.20 17.68
C PRO A 143 0.58 43.40 19.22
N ASP A 144 -0.53 43.00 19.82
CA ASP A 144 -0.81 43.00 21.27
C ASP A 144 0.40 42.58 22.14
N TRP A 145 0.84 43.53 22.98
CA TRP A 145 1.99 43.40 23.87
C TRP A 145 1.80 42.30 24.91
N ASP A 146 0.62 42.26 25.53
CA ASP A 146 0.30 41.48 26.72
C ASP A 146 0.22 39.99 26.38
N PHE A 147 -0.63 39.66 25.41
CA PHE A 147 -0.95 38.26 25.12
C PHE A 147 0.09 37.52 24.28
N TYR A 148 0.85 38.24 23.44
CA TYR A 148 1.67 37.60 22.42
C TYR A 148 3.12 38.04 22.44
N LEU A 149 3.38 39.35 22.35
CA LEU A 149 4.74 39.82 22.10
C LEU A 149 5.67 39.60 23.30
N TYR A 150 5.23 39.96 24.50
CA TYR A 150 6.06 39.90 25.70
C TYR A 150 6.47 38.46 26.06
N PRO A 151 5.54 37.48 26.16
CA PRO A 151 5.90 36.10 26.49
C PRO A 151 6.85 35.49 25.46
N LEU A 152 6.55 35.66 24.17
CA LEU A 152 7.34 35.07 23.09
C LEU A 152 8.74 35.68 23.04
N THR A 153 8.87 36.99 23.19
CA THR A 153 10.18 37.66 23.22
C THR A 153 11.00 37.25 24.43
N LYS A 154 10.37 37.13 25.61
CA LYS A 154 11.02 36.64 26.83
C LYS A 154 11.54 35.20 26.66
N GLU A 155 10.77 34.34 26.00
CA GLU A 155 11.19 32.98 25.65
C GLU A 155 12.43 33.00 24.72
N VAL A 156 12.37 33.74 23.61
CA VAL A 156 13.48 33.84 22.66
C VAL A 156 14.73 34.40 23.33
N PHE A 157 14.59 35.45 24.15
CA PHE A 157 15.68 36.02 24.92
C PHE A 157 16.31 34.98 25.87
N GLY A 158 15.48 34.20 26.57
CA GLY A 158 15.94 33.10 27.42
C GLY A 158 16.74 32.05 26.65
N VAL A 159 16.27 31.66 25.45
CA VAL A 159 16.98 30.71 24.58
C VAL A 159 18.33 31.27 24.11
N VAL A 160 18.37 32.54 23.68
CA VAL A 160 19.60 33.20 23.23
C VAL A 160 20.62 33.29 24.38
N LEU A 161 20.19 33.59 25.60
CA LEU A 161 21.06 33.61 26.79
C LEU A 161 21.58 32.21 27.15
N ALA A 162 20.72 31.19 27.10
CA ALA A 162 21.08 29.81 27.42
C ALA A 162 21.99 29.17 26.36
N SER A 163 22.04 29.71 25.15
CA SER A 163 22.84 29.19 24.03
C SER A 163 23.39 30.37 23.22
N PRO A 164 24.44 31.06 23.70
CA PRO A 164 24.92 32.30 23.09
C PRO A 164 25.47 32.10 21.66
N GLU A 165 25.98 30.91 21.34
CA GLU A 165 26.43 30.57 20.00
C GLU A 165 25.30 30.02 19.15
N ALA A 166 25.10 30.60 17.95
CA ALA A 166 24.13 30.09 16.99
C ALA A 166 24.60 28.76 16.39
N LYS A 167 23.66 27.81 16.25
CA LYS A 167 23.91 26.52 15.62
C LYS A 167 23.77 26.64 14.10
N LEU A 168 24.86 26.95 13.43
CA LEU A 168 24.87 27.12 11.97
C LEU A 168 24.97 25.79 11.22
N GLN A 169 24.30 25.72 10.07
CA GLN A 169 24.24 24.52 9.25
C GLN A 169 25.51 24.37 8.41
N ARG A 170 26.26 23.29 8.66
CA ARG A 170 27.48 22.94 7.89
C ARG A 170 27.20 22.11 6.65
N LEU A 171 26.17 21.26 6.71
CA LEU A 171 25.79 20.34 5.64
C LEU A 171 24.39 20.66 5.14
N LEU A 172 24.28 20.95 3.85
CA LEU A 172 23.00 21.03 3.15
C LEU A 172 22.63 19.65 2.61
N ILE A 173 21.34 19.42 2.39
CA ILE A 173 20.89 18.18 1.74
C ILE A 173 21.57 17.97 0.38
N ILE A 174 21.80 19.06 -0.36
CA ILE A 174 22.50 19.02 -1.65
C ILE A 174 24.00 18.71 -1.55
N HIS A 175 24.59 18.72 -0.35
CA HIS A 175 25.97 18.27 -0.14
C HIS A 175 26.06 16.75 0.02
N LEU A 176 24.94 16.06 0.18
CA LEU A 176 24.93 14.60 0.21
C LEU A 176 25.34 14.02 -1.16
N PRO A 177 25.99 12.85 -1.17
CA PRO A 177 26.22 12.09 -2.39
C PRO A 177 24.90 11.84 -3.14
N THR A 178 24.96 11.81 -4.47
CA THR A 178 23.78 11.67 -5.32
C THR A 178 23.03 10.38 -5.00
N GLU A 179 23.73 9.30 -4.65
CA GLU A 179 23.17 8.01 -4.22
C GLU A 179 22.29 8.15 -2.96
N MET A 180 22.73 8.96 -1.99
CA MET A 180 21.94 9.24 -0.78
C MET A 180 20.70 10.07 -1.11
N LEU A 181 20.82 11.03 -2.03
CA LEU A 181 19.67 11.77 -2.53
C LEU A 181 18.67 10.85 -3.22
N HIS A 182 19.12 9.96 -4.12
CA HIS A 182 18.23 8.96 -4.74
C HIS A 182 17.56 8.07 -3.69
N ARG A 183 18.28 7.68 -2.63
CA ARG A 183 17.71 6.90 -1.53
C ARG A 183 16.64 7.67 -0.77
N ILE A 184 16.84 8.96 -0.49
CA ILE A 184 15.83 9.83 0.13
C ILE A 184 14.58 9.88 -0.76
N PHE A 185 14.74 10.12 -2.06
CA PHE A 185 13.61 10.17 -2.99
C PHE A 185 12.91 8.82 -3.18
N MET A 186 13.61 7.70 -2.99
CA MET A 186 13.01 6.37 -3.01
C MET A 186 12.01 6.16 -1.85
N PHE A 187 12.24 6.79 -0.71
CA PHE A 187 11.34 6.74 0.45
C PHE A 187 10.34 7.90 0.48
N ALA A 188 10.57 8.96 -0.30
CA ALA A 188 9.64 10.08 -0.39
C ALA A 188 8.35 9.67 -1.12
N SER A 189 7.20 10.09 -0.59
CA SER A 189 5.94 10.01 -1.32
C SER A 189 6.02 10.88 -2.59
N ARG A 190 5.12 10.64 -3.55
CA ARG A 190 5.09 11.44 -4.79
C ARG A 190 4.92 12.93 -4.51
N SER A 191 4.09 13.29 -3.54
CA SER A 191 3.90 14.69 -3.12
C SER A 191 5.18 15.24 -2.49
N GLN A 192 5.81 14.52 -1.57
CA GLN A 192 7.09 14.91 -0.95
C GLN A 192 8.20 15.06 -1.98
N ALA A 193 8.35 14.11 -2.92
CA ALA A 193 9.33 14.19 -4.00
C ALA A 193 9.08 15.40 -4.90
N THR A 194 7.81 15.73 -5.18
CA THR A 194 7.46 16.92 -5.97
C THR A 194 7.87 18.18 -5.21
N LEU A 195 7.53 18.27 -3.92
CA LEU A 195 7.86 19.40 -3.06
C LEU A 195 9.37 19.60 -2.93
N LEU A 196 10.13 18.52 -2.70
CA LEU A 196 11.60 18.54 -2.69
C LEU A 196 12.16 19.00 -4.05
N GLY A 197 11.58 18.49 -5.14
CA GLY A 197 11.95 18.87 -6.50
C GLY A 197 11.70 20.34 -6.84
N SER A 198 10.69 20.97 -6.24
CA SER A 198 10.43 22.41 -6.42
C SER A 198 11.44 23.32 -5.71
N THR A 199 12.25 22.80 -4.79
CA THR A 199 13.17 23.64 -3.99
C THR A 199 14.39 24.11 -4.78
N CYS A 200 15.04 23.26 -5.57
CA CYS A 200 16.22 23.63 -6.36
C CYS A 200 16.39 22.76 -7.62
N ARG A 201 17.17 23.24 -8.60
CA ARG A 201 17.37 22.54 -9.89
C ARG A 201 17.95 21.13 -9.75
N ARG A 202 18.87 20.92 -8.80
CA ARG A 202 19.50 19.61 -8.57
C ARG A 202 18.50 18.61 -8.02
N LEU A 203 17.74 18.98 -7.00
CA LEU A 203 16.69 18.13 -6.44
C LEU A 203 15.54 17.92 -7.44
N ARG A 204 15.26 18.91 -8.30
CA ARG A 204 14.34 18.77 -9.42
C ARG A 204 14.77 17.69 -10.40
N ALA A 205 16.03 17.66 -10.80
CA ALA A 205 16.53 16.64 -11.72
C ALA A 205 16.32 15.23 -11.16
N ILE A 206 16.67 15.04 -9.88
CA ILE A 206 16.50 13.76 -9.18
C ILE A 206 15.01 13.42 -9.01
N SER A 207 14.20 14.39 -8.58
CA SER A 207 12.76 14.17 -8.35
C SER A 207 12.04 13.74 -9.62
N PHE A 208 12.39 14.32 -10.77
CA PHE A 208 11.79 13.98 -12.06
C PHE A 208 12.05 12.52 -12.45
N GLU A 209 13.21 11.96 -12.10
CA GLU A 209 13.51 10.55 -12.34
C GLU A 209 12.64 9.60 -11.50
N HIS A 210 12.25 10.02 -10.29
CA HIS A 210 11.43 9.20 -9.40
C HIS A 210 9.93 9.39 -9.64
N ILE A 211 9.47 10.63 -9.78
CA ILE A 211 8.05 10.98 -9.94
C ILE A 211 7.49 10.43 -11.25
N HIS A 212 8.27 10.47 -12.34
CA HIS A 212 7.80 10.04 -13.65
C HIS A 212 8.05 8.56 -13.95
N LYS A 213 8.81 7.85 -13.10
CA LYS A 213 9.00 6.40 -13.24
C LYS A 213 7.68 5.64 -13.12
N ARG A 214 6.76 6.13 -12.27
CA ARG A 214 5.44 5.53 -12.03
C ARG A 214 4.36 6.55 -12.37
N LEU A 215 3.62 6.27 -13.43
CA LEU A 215 2.50 7.10 -13.87
C LEU A 215 1.18 6.40 -13.55
N CYS A 216 0.22 7.16 -13.03
CA CYS A 216 -1.15 6.69 -12.81
C CYS A 216 -2.10 7.65 -13.53
N LEU A 217 -2.93 7.11 -14.41
CA LEU A 217 -3.95 7.82 -15.18
C LEU A 217 -5.31 7.26 -14.79
N GLY A 218 -6.04 8.00 -13.98
CA GLY A 218 -7.43 7.68 -13.62
C GLY A 218 -8.41 8.58 -14.35
N PHE A 219 -9.56 8.02 -14.71
CA PHE A 219 -10.78 8.79 -14.99
C PHE A 219 -11.95 8.24 -14.19
N GLY A 220 -12.75 9.13 -13.64
CA GLY A 220 -13.95 8.86 -12.87
C GLY A 220 -13.97 9.52 -11.50
N LEU A 221 -15.13 9.46 -10.84
CA LEU A 221 -15.40 10.16 -9.58
C LEU A 221 -14.34 9.84 -8.52
N GLU A 222 -13.71 10.89 -7.98
CA GLU A 222 -12.88 10.75 -6.79
C GLU A 222 -13.76 10.34 -5.59
N HIS A 223 -13.28 9.38 -4.79
CA HIS A 223 -14.04 8.75 -3.69
C HIS A 223 -14.71 9.76 -2.74
N ALA A 224 -14.16 10.97 -2.60
CA ALA A 224 -14.68 12.01 -1.72
C ALA A 224 -16.03 12.62 -2.17
N GLY A 225 -16.51 12.35 -3.40
CA GLY A 225 -17.69 13.03 -3.98
C GLY A 225 -18.93 12.17 -4.28
N VAL A 226 -18.93 10.88 -3.92
CA VAL A 226 -20.05 9.97 -4.27
C VAL A 226 -21.41 10.40 -3.68
N PRO A 227 -21.51 10.94 -2.45
CA PRO A 227 -22.79 11.41 -1.90
C PRO A 227 -23.39 12.62 -2.66
N GLU A 228 -22.55 13.57 -3.08
CA GLU A 228 -23.01 14.79 -3.81
C GLU A 228 -23.40 14.52 -5.26
N ALA A 229 -22.96 13.40 -5.83
CA ALA A 229 -23.21 13.07 -7.23
C ALA A 229 -24.65 12.62 -7.50
N ARG A 230 -25.42 12.22 -6.48
CA ARG A 230 -26.82 11.80 -6.64
C ARG A 230 -27.75 12.93 -7.09
N ASP A 231 -27.41 14.17 -6.74
CA ASP A 231 -28.20 15.36 -7.11
C ASP A 231 -27.74 15.98 -8.44
N ARG A 232 -26.64 15.49 -9.02
CA ARG A 232 -26.08 16.01 -10.29
C ARG A 232 -26.40 15.07 -11.45
N ASN A 233 -26.51 15.63 -12.64
CA ASN A 233 -26.61 14.86 -13.87
C ASN A 233 -25.30 14.07 -14.11
N LEU A 234 -25.28 12.79 -13.72
CA LEU A 234 -24.10 11.94 -13.77
C LEU A 234 -23.49 11.82 -15.18
N ASP A 235 -24.31 11.91 -16.23
CA ASP A 235 -23.83 11.87 -17.61
C ASP A 235 -23.02 13.12 -17.98
N GLU A 236 -23.39 14.30 -17.46
CA GLU A 236 -22.61 15.53 -17.65
C GLU A 236 -21.28 15.46 -16.90
N VAL A 237 -21.29 14.93 -15.68
CA VAL A 237 -20.07 14.70 -14.89
C VAL A 237 -19.14 13.73 -15.61
N ALA A 238 -19.66 12.63 -16.15
CA ALA A 238 -18.89 11.67 -16.93
C ALA A 238 -18.30 12.27 -18.21
N LYS A 239 -19.08 13.10 -18.93
CA LYS A 239 -18.58 13.81 -20.12
C LYS A 239 -17.48 14.81 -19.78
N HIS A 240 -17.63 15.56 -18.69
CA HIS A 240 -16.62 16.51 -18.22
C HIS A 240 -15.34 15.79 -17.80
N ASP A 241 -15.47 14.69 -17.06
CA ASP A 241 -14.34 13.87 -16.63
C ASP A 241 -13.61 13.21 -17.82
N LYS A 242 -14.35 12.68 -18.81
CA LYS A 242 -13.78 12.26 -20.10
C LYS A 242 -12.96 13.38 -20.73
N TYR A 243 -13.49 14.60 -20.81
CA TYR A 243 -12.74 15.75 -21.37
C TYR A 243 -11.44 16.01 -20.59
N LEU A 244 -11.48 16.01 -19.25
CA LEU A 244 -10.29 16.20 -18.42
C LEU A 244 -9.26 15.07 -18.61
N PHE A 245 -9.71 13.82 -18.72
CA PHE A 245 -8.84 12.68 -19.02
C PHE A 245 -8.15 12.83 -20.37
N MET A 246 -8.91 13.18 -21.43
CA MET A 246 -8.35 13.43 -22.76
C MET A 246 -7.31 14.55 -22.71
N LYS A 247 -7.62 15.67 -22.05
CA LYS A 247 -6.68 16.79 -21.88
C LYS A 247 -5.39 16.38 -21.14
N ARG A 248 -5.50 15.57 -20.07
CA ARG A 248 -4.34 15.07 -19.32
C ARG A 248 -3.48 14.12 -20.15
N THR A 249 -4.11 13.23 -20.93
CA THR A 249 -3.39 12.31 -21.82
C THR A 249 -2.72 13.06 -22.97
N ASP A 250 -3.34 14.10 -23.54
CA ASP A 250 -2.71 15.00 -24.51
C ASP A 250 -1.47 15.68 -23.94
N ALA A 251 -1.58 16.23 -22.73
CA ALA A 251 -0.46 16.86 -22.03
C ALA A 251 0.69 15.89 -21.70
N LEU A 252 0.38 14.61 -21.48
CA LEU A 252 1.39 13.56 -21.33
C LEU A 252 2.04 13.22 -22.68
N LEU A 253 1.24 13.10 -23.74
CA LEU A 253 1.71 12.75 -25.07
C LEU A 253 2.59 13.85 -25.68
N SER A 254 2.45 15.11 -25.25
CA SER A 254 3.35 16.19 -25.64
C SER A 254 4.67 16.24 -24.86
N ARG A 255 4.89 15.34 -23.89
CA ARG A 255 6.04 15.33 -22.96
C ARG A 255 6.89 14.08 -23.12
N ASP A 256 7.75 14.09 -24.15
CA ASP A 256 8.69 12.99 -24.46
C ASP A 256 9.57 12.60 -23.26
N ASP A 257 10.02 13.60 -22.51
CA ASP A 257 10.85 13.41 -21.32
C ASP A 257 10.15 12.58 -20.23
N ILE A 258 8.83 12.71 -20.09
CA ILE A 258 8.02 11.89 -19.18
C ILE A 258 7.82 10.50 -19.79
N ARG A 259 7.38 10.42 -21.05
CA ARG A 259 7.07 9.15 -21.73
C ARG A 259 8.26 8.18 -21.76
N GLN A 260 9.45 8.70 -22.04
CA GLN A 260 10.68 7.92 -22.07
C GLN A 260 11.13 7.46 -20.68
N LYS A 261 10.72 8.14 -19.60
CA LYS A 261 11.09 7.78 -18.23
C LYS A 261 10.07 6.86 -17.54
N THR A 262 8.83 6.82 -18.02
CA THR A 262 7.77 5.94 -17.49
C THR A 262 8.17 4.48 -17.64
N ARG A 263 8.28 3.77 -16.50
CA ARG A 263 8.53 2.32 -16.43
C ARG A 263 7.32 1.54 -15.89
N TYR A 264 6.51 2.18 -15.06
CA TYR A 264 5.25 1.65 -14.56
C TYR A 264 4.11 2.58 -14.98
N LEU A 265 3.09 2.02 -15.61
CA LEU A 265 1.90 2.74 -16.02
C LEU A 265 0.68 2.03 -15.42
N GLN A 266 -0.11 2.78 -14.66
CA GLN A 266 -1.42 2.35 -14.21
C GLN A 266 -2.50 3.17 -14.90
N ILE A 267 -3.50 2.50 -15.46
CA ILE A 267 -4.68 3.14 -16.03
C ILE A 267 -5.90 2.58 -15.30
N LEU A 268 -6.70 3.47 -14.72
CA LEU A 268 -7.84 3.13 -13.89
C LEU A 268 -9.12 3.80 -14.41
N ASP A 269 -10.15 2.99 -14.64
CA ASP A 269 -11.51 3.46 -14.93
C ASP A 269 -12.39 3.33 -13.67
N ARG A 270 -12.60 4.44 -12.98
CA ARG A 270 -13.41 4.47 -11.77
C ARG A 270 -14.91 4.47 -12.06
N TRP A 271 -15.34 4.91 -13.24
CA TRP A 271 -16.76 4.80 -13.60
C TRP A 271 -17.18 3.33 -13.65
N TYR A 272 -16.34 2.50 -14.25
CA TYR A 272 -16.58 1.06 -14.31
C TYR A 272 -16.47 0.37 -12.94
N SER A 273 -15.63 0.85 -12.03
CA SER A 273 -15.54 0.29 -10.66
C SER A 273 -16.80 0.51 -9.84
N TYR A 274 -17.50 1.64 -10.02
CA TYR A 274 -18.72 1.98 -9.28
C TYR A 274 -20.02 1.52 -9.95
N ARG A 275 -19.96 0.74 -11.02
CA ARG A 275 -21.14 0.35 -11.80
C ARG A 275 -22.28 -0.23 -10.96
N HIS A 276 -21.97 -0.96 -9.89
CA HIS A 276 -22.97 -1.53 -8.97
C HIS A 276 -23.68 -0.45 -8.13
N SER A 277 -22.94 0.57 -7.70
CA SER A 277 -23.47 1.70 -6.93
C SER A 277 -24.21 2.73 -7.79
N LEU A 278 -23.95 2.74 -9.10
CA LEU A 278 -24.51 3.68 -10.07
C LEU A 278 -25.65 3.08 -10.92
N ALA A 279 -26.04 1.83 -10.66
CA ALA A 279 -27.02 1.11 -11.47
C ALA A 279 -28.35 1.88 -11.56
N GLY A 280 -28.72 2.26 -12.79
CA GLY A 280 -29.97 2.98 -13.13
C GLY A 280 -29.81 4.48 -13.41
N GLY A 281 -28.72 5.13 -12.98
CA GLY A 281 -28.56 6.59 -13.10
C GLY A 281 -27.62 7.07 -14.21
N LEU A 282 -26.79 6.20 -14.78
CA LEU A 282 -25.73 6.59 -15.71
C LEU A 282 -25.94 5.95 -17.08
N GLN A 283 -26.25 6.74 -18.12
CA GLN A 283 -26.54 6.21 -19.46
C GLN A 283 -25.30 5.71 -20.19
N VAL A 284 -24.09 6.13 -19.77
CA VAL A 284 -22.84 5.67 -20.40
C VAL A 284 -22.47 4.23 -20.05
N LEU A 285 -23.09 3.65 -19.01
CA LEU A 285 -22.96 2.24 -18.61
C LEU A 285 -24.35 1.59 -18.63
N ARG A 286 -24.72 0.93 -19.73
CA ARG A 286 -25.98 0.16 -19.78
C ARG A 286 -25.66 -1.30 -19.54
N PHE A 287 -26.29 -1.91 -18.54
CA PHE A 287 -26.17 -3.35 -18.37
C PHE A 287 -26.90 -4.04 -19.52
N SER A 288 -26.19 -4.91 -20.23
CA SER A 288 -26.81 -5.72 -21.26
C SER A 288 -27.71 -6.75 -20.58
N ASN A 289 -28.94 -6.91 -21.06
CA ASN A 289 -29.84 -7.93 -20.52
C ASN A 289 -29.28 -9.36 -20.71
N ASP A 290 -28.40 -9.55 -21.71
CA ASP A 290 -27.85 -10.87 -22.02
C ASP A 290 -26.79 -11.35 -21.02
N ASN A 291 -26.29 -10.48 -20.11
CA ASN A 291 -25.34 -10.75 -19.01
C ASN A 291 -24.04 -11.51 -19.35
N LEU A 292 -23.90 -12.07 -20.56
CA LEU A 292 -22.80 -12.92 -21.00
C LEU A 292 -21.47 -12.15 -21.04
N TYR A 293 -21.54 -10.85 -21.32
CA TYR A 293 -20.39 -9.96 -21.48
C TYR A 293 -20.40 -8.77 -20.50
N GLY A 294 -21.26 -8.83 -19.48
CA GLY A 294 -21.34 -7.89 -18.37
C GLY A 294 -22.06 -6.57 -18.67
N VAL A 295 -21.53 -5.74 -19.57
CA VAL A 295 -22.02 -4.35 -19.77
C VAL A 295 -22.00 -3.98 -21.26
N ASP A 296 -23.11 -3.41 -21.74
CA ASP A 296 -23.17 -2.73 -23.02
C ASP A 296 -22.69 -1.29 -22.85
N ILE A 297 -21.60 -1.02 -23.54
CA ILE A 297 -20.82 0.19 -23.35
C ILE A 297 -21.24 1.17 -24.43
N ASN A 298 -21.48 2.43 -24.06
CA ASN A 298 -21.68 3.49 -25.03
C ASN A 298 -20.37 3.68 -25.84
N SER A 299 -20.34 3.16 -27.06
CA SER A 299 -19.17 3.22 -27.96
C SER A 299 -18.73 4.65 -28.23
N GLY A 300 -19.69 5.58 -28.40
CA GLY A 300 -19.38 7.02 -28.55
C GLY A 300 -18.67 7.62 -27.33
N PHE A 301 -18.94 7.10 -26.13
CA PHE A 301 -18.24 7.51 -24.92
C PHE A 301 -16.85 6.86 -24.81
N TYR A 302 -16.77 5.53 -24.88
CA TYR A 302 -15.56 4.78 -24.53
C TYR A 302 -14.56 4.58 -25.66
N THR A 303 -14.99 4.48 -26.92
CA THR A 303 -14.07 4.27 -28.05
C THR A 303 -12.97 5.35 -28.10
N PRO A 304 -13.27 6.66 -27.99
CA PRO A 304 -12.22 7.68 -27.96
C PRO A 304 -11.25 7.54 -26.78
N ILE A 305 -11.76 7.11 -25.62
CA ILE A 305 -10.94 6.89 -24.41
C ILE A 305 -9.99 5.72 -24.64
N MET A 306 -10.49 4.59 -25.15
CA MET A 306 -9.68 3.38 -25.38
C MET A 306 -8.67 3.56 -26.48
N THR A 307 -9.02 4.28 -27.56
CA THR A 307 -8.05 4.69 -28.57
C THR A 307 -6.94 5.54 -27.96
N LYS A 308 -7.29 6.48 -27.07
CA LYS A 308 -6.31 7.32 -26.39
C LYS A 308 -5.41 6.54 -25.44
N VAL A 309 -5.99 5.60 -24.70
CA VAL A 309 -5.27 4.66 -23.83
C VAL A 309 -4.26 3.85 -24.63
N ALA A 310 -4.66 3.28 -25.76
CA ALA A 310 -3.77 2.53 -26.65
C ALA A 310 -2.59 3.40 -27.12
N ILE A 311 -2.84 4.65 -27.54
CA ILE A 311 -1.80 5.60 -27.96
C ILE A 311 -0.82 5.93 -26.81
N VAL A 312 -1.33 6.10 -25.58
CA VAL A 312 -0.47 6.35 -24.41
C VAL A 312 0.41 5.14 -24.12
N ILE A 313 -0.16 3.93 -24.14
CA ILE A 313 0.58 2.68 -23.90
C ILE A 313 1.70 2.54 -24.93
N THR A 314 1.41 2.64 -26.23
CA THR A 314 2.41 2.50 -27.31
C THR A 314 3.49 3.58 -27.26
N SER A 315 3.16 4.79 -26.77
CA SER A 315 4.12 5.88 -26.66
C SER A 315 5.13 5.71 -25.52
N CYS A 316 4.87 4.82 -24.57
CA CYS A 316 5.73 4.55 -23.42
C CYS A 316 6.66 3.35 -23.69
N LEU A 317 7.61 3.50 -24.63
CA LEU A 317 8.50 2.41 -25.09
C LEU A 317 9.37 1.75 -24.01
N ASN A 318 9.60 2.46 -22.89
CA ASN A 318 10.38 1.97 -21.75
C ASN A 318 9.52 1.33 -20.65
N LEU A 319 8.24 1.07 -20.94
CA LEU A 319 7.33 0.46 -20.00
C LEU A 319 7.76 -0.98 -19.70
N THR A 320 7.95 -1.27 -18.42
CA THR A 320 8.31 -2.60 -17.91
C THR A 320 7.14 -3.26 -17.20
N GLU A 321 6.25 -2.46 -16.63
CA GLU A 321 5.06 -2.90 -15.89
C GLU A 321 3.83 -2.10 -16.32
N LEU A 322 2.74 -2.80 -16.65
CA LEU A 322 1.45 -2.21 -16.98
C LEU A 322 0.36 -2.75 -16.04
N CYS A 323 -0.43 -1.85 -15.47
CA CYS A 323 -1.60 -2.19 -14.67
C CYS A 323 -2.83 -1.51 -15.29
N LEU A 324 -3.78 -2.32 -15.76
CA LEU A 324 -5.07 -1.86 -16.24
C LEU A 324 -6.12 -2.27 -15.22
N SER A 325 -6.76 -1.29 -14.58
CA SER A 325 -7.76 -1.54 -13.54
C SER A 325 -9.11 -1.03 -14.04
N HIS A 326 -10.09 -1.92 -14.12
CA HIS A 326 -11.47 -1.64 -14.50
C HIS A 326 -11.64 -1.10 -15.94
N VAL A 327 -10.58 -1.17 -16.75
CA VAL A 327 -10.56 -0.70 -18.14
C VAL A 327 -11.26 -1.70 -19.06
N ILE A 328 -12.00 -1.19 -20.04
CA ILE A 328 -12.54 -1.97 -21.15
C ILE A 328 -11.42 -2.22 -22.16
N LEU A 329 -11.06 -3.48 -22.36
CA LEU A 329 -10.01 -3.87 -23.28
C LEU A 329 -10.56 -3.86 -24.70
N SER A 330 -10.02 -2.99 -25.55
CA SER A 330 -10.26 -3.01 -26.99
C SER A 330 -9.12 -3.74 -27.71
N GLN A 331 -9.35 -4.11 -28.98
CA GLN A 331 -8.30 -4.69 -29.82
C GLN A 331 -7.04 -3.80 -29.85
N GLY A 332 -7.21 -2.49 -30.05
CA GLY A 332 -6.09 -1.54 -30.08
C GLY A 332 -5.32 -1.44 -28.75
N VAL A 333 -5.98 -1.63 -27.61
CA VAL A 333 -5.29 -1.70 -26.31
C VAL A 333 -4.44 -2.96 -26.24
N LEU A 334 -4.94 -4.12 -26.67
CA LEU A 334 -4.14 -5.35 -26.65
C LEU A 334 -2.98 -5.31 -27.64
N GLU A 335 -3.18 -4.78 -28.84
CA GLU A 335 -2.10 -4.51 -29.81
C GLU A 335 -1.02 -3.59 -29.22
N ALA A 336 -1.44 -2.56 -28.46
CA ALA A 336 -0.52 -1.69 -27.76
C ALA A 336 0.28 -2.42 -26.67
N VAL A 337 -0.34 -3.34 -25.94
CA VAL A 337 0.33 -4.15 -24.91
C VAL A 337 1.38 -5.08 -25.53
N VAL A 338 1.00 -5.84 -26.56
CA VAL A 338 1.90 -6.83 -27.16
C VAL A 338 3.05 -6.21 -27.95
N SER A 339 2.88 -4.98 -28.44
CA SER A 339 3.92 -4.26 -29.21
C SER A 339 5.03 -3.64 -28.36
N LEU A 340 4.90 -3.63 -27.03
CA LEU A 340 5.90 -3.02 -26.15
C LEU A 340 7.12 -3.93 -25.92
N PRO A 341 8.32 -3.52 -26.37
CA PRO A 341 9.49 -4.41 -26.40
C PRO A 341 10.16 -4.66 -25.04
N ARG A 342 9.75 -3.93 -24.00
CA ARG A 342 10.32 -4.02 -22.64
C ARG A 342 9.30 -4.44 -21.59
N LEU A 343 8.04 -4.63 -22.01
CA LEU A 343 6.96 -4.95 -21.10
C LEU A 343 7.09 -6.40 -20.64
N HIS A 344 7.32 -6.60 -19.35
CA HIS A 344 7.51 -7.93 -18.76
C HIS A 344 6.41 -8.31 -17.77
N THR A 345 5.69 -7.32 -17.22
CA THR A 345 4.61 -7.54 -16.26
C THR A 345 3.34 -6.84 -16.72
N VAL A 346 2.25 -7.61 -16.79
CA VAL A 346 0.90 -7.10 -17.07
C VAL A 346 -0.03 -7.50 -15.95
N LYS A 347 -0.76 -6.51 -15.41
CA LYS A 347 -1.83 -6.70 -14.42
C LYS A 347 -3.15 -6.22 -14.99
N LEU A 348 -4.16 -7.08 -14.97
CA LEU A 348 -5.51 -6.80 -15.41
C LEU A 348 -6.45 -6.95 -14.22
N GLU A 349 -6.93 -5.83 -13.69
CA GLU A 349 -7.72 -5.78 -12.46
C GLU A 349 -9.17 -5.40 -12.73
N GLY A 350 -10.05 -6.38 -12.84
CA GLY A 350 -11.47 -6.18 -13.09
C GLY A 350 -11.75 -5.51 -14.42
N CYS A 351 -10.87 -5.69 -15.41
CA CYS A 351 -11.04 -5.27 -16.79
C CYS A 351 -12.18 -6.05 -17.48
N ASN A 352 -12.82 -5.48 -18.49
CA ASN A 352 -13.83 -6.20 -19.29
C ASN A 352 -13.42 -6.25 -20.77
N MET A 353 -13.90 -7.25 -21.51
CA MET A 353 -13.66 -7.35 -22.95
C MET A 353 -14.62 -6.44 -23.72
N GLY A 354 -14.06 -5.57 -24.55
CA GLY A 354 -14.81 -4.75 -25.49
C GLY A 354 -15.53 -5.62 -26.55
N PRO A 355 -16.53 -5.08 -27.26
CA PRO A 355 -17.33 -5.83 -28.23
C PRO A 355 -16.51 -6.58 -29.28
N ASP A 356 -15.41 -5.97 -29.73
CA ASP A 356 -14.53 -6.53 -30.75
C ASP A 356 -13.80 -7.78 -30.24
N LEU A 357 -13.56 -7.87 -28.93
CA LEU A 357 -12.87 -8.99 -28.29
C LEU A 357 -13.77 -10.17 -27.96
N ARG A 358 -15.10 -10.03 -28.12
CA ARG A 358 -16.07 -11.07 -27.75
C ARG A 358 -16.12 -12.25 -28.74
N ARG A 359 -15.56 -12.10 -29.94
CA ARG A 359 -15.58 -13.11 -31.02
C ARG A 359 -14.32 -13.97 -31.05
N LEU A 360 -13.94 -14.55 -29.90
CA LEU A 360 -12.74 -15.39 -29.80
C LEU A 360 -12.85 -16.66 -30.66
N PRO A 361 -11.71 -17.18 -31.18
CA PRO A 361 -10.33 -16.77 -30.92
C PRO A 361 -9.85 -15.60 -31.81
N ILE A 362 -9.31 -14.54 -31.20
CA ILE A 362 -8.65 -13.45 -31.93
C ILE A 362 -7.15 -13.73 -31.95
N MET A 363 -6.59 -13.75 -33.17
CA MET A 363 -5.18 -13.98 -33.41
C MET A 363 -4.43 -12.65 -33.26
N PHE A 364 -3.83 -12.40 -32.09
CA PHE A 364 -2.85 -11.34 -31.92
C PHE A 364 -1.44 -11.89 -32.17
N SER A 365 -0.52 -11.01 -32.56
CA SER A 365 0.90 -11.34 -32.49
C SER A 365 1.27 -11.56 -31.02
N PRO A 366 1.88 -12.70 -30.66
CA PRO A 366 2.28 -12.95 -29.29
C PRO A 366 3.37 -11.98 -28.83
N SER A 367 3.36 -11.65 -27.56
CA SER A 367 4.45 -10.95 -26.90
C SER A 367 5.44 -11.95 -26.31
N GLU A 368 6.68 -11.88 -26.77
CA GLU A 368 7.77 -12.72 -26.26
C GLU A 368 8.40 -12.14 -24.97
N THR A 369 7.99 -10.95 -24.54
CA THR A 369 8.61 -10.23 -23.43
C THR A 369 7.84 -10.36 -22.12
N ILE A 370 6.52 -10.57 -22.18
CA ILE A 370 5.66 -10.68 -21.01
C ILE A 370 5.88 -12.03 -20.32
N VAL A 371 6.44 -11.98 -19.11
CA VAL A 371 6.74 -13.16 -18.28
C VAL A 371 5.91 -13.22 -17.00
N ASN A 372 5.32 -12.09 -16.58
CA ASN A 372 4.45 -12.02 -15.41
C ASN A 372 3.06 -11.53 -15.84
N LEU A 373 2.04 -12.31 -15.52
CA LEU A 373 0.65 -11.99 -15.81
C LEU A 373 -0.17 -12.08 -14.52
N SER A 374 -0.86 -11.00 -14.16
CA SER A 374 -1.85 -11.03 -13.09
C SER A 374 -3.24 -10.72 -13.63
N LEU A 375 -4.19 -11.60 -13.33
CA LEU A 375 -5.57 -11.59 -13.76
C LEU A 375 -6.45 -11.52 -12.51
N HIS A 376 -7.02 -10.35 -12.22
CA HIS A 376 -8.04 -10.22 -11.18
C HIS A 376 -9.39 -10.04 -11.86
N HIS A 377 -10.27 -11.01 -11.74
CA HIS A 377 -11.63 -10.92 -12.25
C HIS A 377 -12.52 -10.12 -11.30
N ASN A 378 -13.40 -9.29 -11.82
CA ASN A 378 -14.43 -8.58 -11.05
C ASN A 378 -15.79 -9.20 -11.32
N ILE A 379 -16.79 -9.05 -10.45
CA ILE A 379 -18.10 -9.76 -10.37
C ILE A 379 -18.83 -10.04 -11.71
N LEU A 380 -18.53 -9.34 -12.81
CA LEU A 380 -19.11 -9.55 -14.13
C LEU A 380 -18.01 -9.53 -15.21
N PRO A 381 -18.09 -10.35 -16.29
CA PRO A 381 -19.18 -11.27 -16.66
C PRO A 381 -19.27 -12.53 -15.79
N ARG A 382 -20.42 -13.22 -15.83
CA ARG A 382 -20.64 -14.49 -15.10
C ARG A 382 -19.63 -15.58 -15.50
N ASP A 383 -19.27 -15.59 -16.78
CA ASP A 383 -18.29 -16.49 -17.36
C ASP A 383 -16.94 -15.78 -17.42
N ASN A 384 -16.02 -16.11 -16.50
CA ASN A 384 -14.74 -15.42 -16.40
C ASN A 384 -13.55 -16.24 -16.93
N TYR A 385 -13.79 -17.48 -17.39
CA TYR A 385 -12.76 -18.28 -18.04
C TYR A 385 -12.15 -17.58 -19.28
N TRP A 386 -12.82 -16.59 -19.85
CA TRP A 386 -12.31 -15.82 -20.99
C TRP A 386 -11.03 -15.05 -20.69
N TYR A 387 -10.71 -14.73 -19.43
CA TYR A 387 -9.42 -14.08 -19.10
C TYR A 387 -8.22 -14.98 -19.43
N TRP A 388 -8.40 -16.29 -19.52
CA TRP A 388 -7.34 -17.20 -19.96
C TRP A 388 -6.90 -16.95 -21.40
N VAL A 389 -7.68 -16.22 -22.21
CA VAL A 389 -7.25 -15.79 -23.54
C VAL A 389 -5.95 -14.98 -23.52
N PHE A 390 -5.63 -14.29 -22.42
CA PHE A 390 -4.37 -13.55 -22.32
C PHE A 390 -3.13 -14.44 -22.36
N LEU A 391 -3.30 -15.75 -22.14
CA LEU A 391 -2.21 -16.71 -22.30
C LEU A 391 -1.85 -16.93 -23.78
N SER A 392 -2.79 -16.78 -24.72
CA SER A 392 -2.48 -16.92 -26.15
C SER A 392 -1.57 -15.80 -26.67
N ILE A 393 -1.61 -14.62 -26.02
CA ILE A 393 -0.74 -13.48 -26.37
C ILE A 393 0.53 -13.41 -25.52
N CYS A 394 0.67 -14.26 -24.51
CA CYS A 394 1.80 -14.30 -23.57
C CYS A 394 2.42 -15.72 -23.51
N PRO A 395 2.91 -16.30 -24.63
CA PRO A 395 3.36 -17.69 -24.67
C PRO A 395 4.59 -17.98 -23.79
N ARG A 396 5.31 -16.95 -23.33
CA ARG A 396 6.48 -17.08 -22.44
C ARG A 396 6.19 -16.77 -20.98
N VAL A 397 4.90 -16.73 -20.59
CA VAL A 397 4.54 -16.45 -19.21
C VAL A 397 5.14 -17.49 -18.26
N ARG A 398 5.79 -17.00 -17.19
CA ARG A 398 6.40 -17.82 -16.14
C ARG A 398 5.69 -17.69 -14.83
N ASN A 399 5.05 -16.54 -14.58
CA ASN A 399 4.35 -16.26 -13.33
C ASN A 399 2.92 -15.84 -13.64
N ILE A 400 1.95 -16.59 -13.13
CA ILE A 400 0.52 -16.28 -13.24
C ILE A 400 -0.07 -16.07 -11.85
N GLY A 401 -0.66 -14.90 -11.64
CA GLY A 401 -1.63 -14.63 -10.59
C GLY A 401 -3.03 -14.63 -11.19
N ALA A 402 -3.97 -15.38 -10.62
CA ALA A 402 -5.38 -15.38 -11.01
C ALA A 402 -6.23 -15.26 -9.75
N SER A 403 -7.14 -14.30 -9.68
CA SER A 403 -7.97 -14.08 -8.50
C SER A 403 -9.39 -13.69 -8.88
N GLY A 404 -10.37 -14.35 -8.29
CA GLY A 404 -11.75 -13.87 -8.23
C GLY A 404 -11.91 -12.78 -7.16
N VAL A 405 -13.02 -12.03 -7.20
CA VAL A 405 -13.42 -11.07 -6.15
C VAL A 405 -14.41 -11.74 -5.20
N ALA A 406 -13.95 -12.12 -4.01
CA ALA A 406 -14.83 -12.62 -2.96
C ALA A 406 -15.85 -11.55 -2.50
N PRO A 407 -17.06 -11.94 -2.06
CA PRO A 407 -17.57 -13.30 -1.93
C PRO A 407 -18.31 -13.84 -3.17
N CYS A 408 -18.49 -13.05 -4.22
CA CYS A 408 -19.41 -13.39 -5.31
C CYS A 408 -18.73 -13.69 -6.66
N GLY A 409 -17.45 -13.35 -6.82
CA GLY A 409 -16.68 -13.58 -8.04
C GLY A 409 -15.70 -14.74 -7.85
N TYR A 410 -15.92 -15.80 -8.60
CA TYR A 410 -14.98 -16.91 -8.73
C TYR A 410 -13.97 -16.63 -9.85
N PHE A 411 -12.98 -17.49 -10.01
CA PHE A 411 -12.13 -17.50 -11.20
C PHE A 411 -12.19 -18.90 -11.82
N ASP A 412 -12.88 -19.04 -12.94
CA ASP A 412 -13.25 -20.29 -13.60
C ASP A 412 -12.10 -20.82 -14.45
N ILE A 413 -12.08 -22.13 -14.65
CA ILE A 413 -11.13 -22.81 -15.53
C ILE A 413 -11.76 -22.98 -16.92
N PRO A 414 -10.98 -22.99 -18.03
CA PRO A 414 -11.55 -23.19 -19.35
C PRO A 414 -12.30 -24.54 -19.43
N PRO A 415 -13.60 -24.54 -19.77
CA PRO A 415 -14.46 -25.71 -19.58
C PRO A 415 -14.17 -26.83 -20.60
N SER A 416 -13.78 -26.48 -21.83
CA SER A 416 -13.52 -27.44 -22.90
C SER A 416 -12.03 -27.75 -23.07
N ARG A 417 -11.74 -28.96 -23.54
CA ARG A 417 -10.37 -29.40 -23.86
C ARG A 417 -9.73 -28.51 -24.93
N GLN A 418 -10.51 -28.04 -25.90
CA GLN A 418 -10.03 -27.17 -26.98
C GLN A 418 -9.56 -25.83 -26.42
N LEU A 419 -10.31 -25.21 -25.51
CA LEU A 419 -9.89 -23.96 -24.87
C LEU A 419 -8.68 -24.16 -23.96
N ARG A 420 -8.64 -25.26 -23.20
CA ARG A 420 -7.48 -25.62 -22.36
C ARG A 420 -6.20 -25.82 -23.16
N ALA A 421 -6.29 -26.48 -24.31
CA ALA A 421 -5.15 -26.65 -25.22
C ALA A 421 -4.71 -25.29 -25.81
N LEU A 422 -5.67 -24.45 -26.22
CA LEU A 422 -5.39 -23.13 -26.79
C LEU A 422 -4.71 -22.18 -25.79
N TYR A 423 -5.06 -22.28 -24.51
CA TYR A 423 -4.58 -21.38 -23.45
C TYR A 423 -3.53 -22.01 -22.55
N SER A 424 -2.88 -23.11 -22.94
CA SER A 424 -2.02 -23.89 -22.06
C SER A 424 -0.70 -23.16 -21.70
N PRO A 425 -0.47 -22.73 -20.44
CA PRO A 425 0.78 -22.06 -20.05
C PRO A 425 1.84 -23.03 -19.50
N TRP A 426 1.46 -24.29 -19.30
CA TRP A 426 2.14 -25.21 -18.40
C TRP A 426 3.57 -25.59 -18.81
N GLY A 427 3.92 -25.44 -20.09
CA GLY A 427 5.27 -25.68 -20.61
C GLY A 427 6.28 -24.59 -20.25
N THR A 428 5.83 -23.40 -19.85
CA THR A 428 6.68 -22.26 -19.45
C THR A 428 6.43 -21.80 -18.02
N LEU A 429 5.29 -22.18 -17.44
CA LEU A 429 4.85 -21.73 -16.12
C LEU A 429 5.75 -22.25 -15.01
N GLU A 430 6.34 -21.33 -14.25
CA GLU A 430 7.18 -21.60 -13.09
C GLU A 430 6.46 -21.31 -11.78
N GLN A 431 5.52 -20.35 -11.76
CA GLN A 431 4.73 -19.99 -10.58
C GLN A 431 3.26 -19.76 -10.92
N LEU A 432 2.37 -20.43 -10.17
CA LEU A 432 0.94 -20.24 -10.28
C LEU A 432 0.36 -19.87 -8.91
N SER A 433 -0.42 -18.80 -8.87
CA SER A 433 -1.19 -18.37 -7.71
C SER A 433 -2.64 -18.19 -8.11
N MET A 434 -3.53 -19.03 -7.60
CA MET A 434 -4.96 -18.93 -7.83
C MET A 434 -5.71 -18.61 -6.53
N GLU A 435 -6.55 -17.60 -6.55
CA GLU A 435 -7.37 -17.20 -5.40
C GLU A 435 -8.86 -17.13 -5.77
N ASN A 436 -9.72 -17.56 -4.84
CA ASN A 436 -11.17 -17.62 -5.01
C ASN A 436 -11.61 -18.50 -6.20
N LEU A 437 -10.90 -19.61 -6.44
CA LEU A 437 -11.32 -20.64 -7.39
C LEU A 437 -12.57 -21.38 -6.84
N HIS A 438 -13.55 -21.63 -7.72
CA HIS A 438 -14.74 -22.42 -7.37
C HIS A 438 -14.35 -23.89 -7.16
N SER A 439 -14.92 -24.58 -6.17
CA SER A 439 -14.54 -25.97 -5.86
C SER A 439 -14.81 -26.94 -7.02
N VAL A 440 -15.89 -26.72 -7.77
CA VAL A 440 -16.23 -27.55 -8.95
C VAL A 440 -15.17 -27.49 -10.06
N ASP A 441 -14.40 -26.41 -10.13
CA ASP A 441 -13.37 -26.22 -11.15
C ASP A 441 -12.04 -26.87 -10.78
N ILE A 442 -11.91 -27.42 -9.58
CA ILE A 442 -10.67 -28.09 -9.14
C ILE A 442 -10.41 -29.35 -9.96
N SER A 443 -11.46 -30.11 -10.23
CA SER A 443 -11.38 -31.24 -11.14
C SER A 443 -11.03 -30.83 -12.58
N ALA A 444 -11.50 -29.66 -13.03
CA ALA A 444 -11.14 -29.11 -14.33
C ALA A 444 -9.68 -28.61 -14.38
N LEU A 445 -9.19 -27.98 -13.30
CA LEU A 445 -7.79 -27.57 -13.15
C LEU A 445 -6.85 -28.78 -13.15
N ALA A 446 -7.18 -29.81 -12.38
CA ALA A 446 -6.40 -31.04 -12.34
C ALA A 446 -6.34 -31.70 -13.73
N LEU A 447 -7.48 -31.80 -14.42
CA LEU A 447 -7.53 -32.32 -15.78
C LEU A 447 -6.71 -31.47 -16.76
N TRP A 448 -6.72 -30.15 -16.62
CA TRP A 448 -5.92 -29.25 -17.47
C TRP A 448 -4.42 -29.53 -17.33
N ILE A 449 -3.95 -29.73 -16.09
CA ILE A 449 -2.55 -30.06 -15.78
C ILE A 449 -2.19 -31.44 -16.33
N GLU A 450 -3.08 -32.43 -16.18
CA GLU A 450 -2.90 -33.79 -16.69
C GLU A 450 -2.82 -33.83 -18.22
N GLU A 451 -3.71 -33.12 -18.91
CA GLU A 451 -3.70 -32.98 -20.37
C GLU A 451 -2.37 -32.35 -20.85
N ALA A 452 -1.91 -31.31 -20.16
CA ALA A 452 -0.68 -30.60 -20.46
C ALA A 452 0.59 -31.44 -20.27
N LYS A 453 0.61 -32.32 -19.25
CA LYS A 453 1.72 -33.26 -19.00
C LYS A 453 1.98 -34.20 -20.17
N ALA A 454 0.98 -34.48 -21.00
CA ALA A 454 1.15 -35.31 -22.18
C ALA A 454 2.03 -34.63 -23.25
N ASP A 455 1.99 -33.29 -23.30
CA ASP A 455 2.65 -32.51 -24.35
C ASP A 455 4.04 -32.00 -23.92
N PHE A 456 4.25 -31.73 -22.62
CA PHE A 456 5.52 -31.22 -22.11
C PHE A 456 5.70 -31.51 -20.60
N PRO A 457 6.94 -31.55 -20.11
CA PRO A 457 7.20 -31.66 -18.68
C PRO A 457 6.79 -30.36 -17.95
N LEU A 458 6.16 -30.50 -16.79
CA LEU A 458 5.81 -29.36 -15.95
C LEU A 458 7.08 -28.66 -15.43
N ARG A 459 7.10 -27.33 -15.50
CA ARG A 459 8.18 -26.48 -14.95
C ARG A 459 7.81 -25.79 -13.64
N LEU A 460 6.64 -26.12 -13.12
CA LEU A 460 6.03 -25.46 -11.99
C LEU A 460 6.85 -25.68 -10.71
N SER A 461 7.38 -24.60 -10.17
CA SER A 461 8.18 -24.56 -8.95
C SER A 461 7.40 -24.04 -7.75
N HIS A 462 6.41 -23.16 -7.97
CA HIS A 462 5.56 -22.61 -6.93
C HIS A 462 4.10 -22.77 -7.31
N PHE A 463 3.31 -23.38 -6.43
CA PHE A 463 1.86 -23.53 -6.61
C PHE A 463 1.13 -23.06 -5.35
N LYS A 464 0.30 -22.02 -5.52
CA LYS A 464 -0.59 -21.51 -4.49
C LYS A 464 -2.02 -21.59 -4.99
N LEU A 465 -2.88 -22.16 -4.15
CA LEU A 465 -4.30 -22.26 -4.41
C LEU A 465 -5.08 -21.89 -3.14
N ARG A 466 -5.98 -20.93 -3.28
CA ARG A 466 -7.00 -20.59 -2.29
C ARG A 466 -8.37 -20.77 -2.92
N VAL A 467 -9.12 -21.74 -2.42
CA VAL A 467 -10.52 -21.93 -2.83
C VAL A 467 -11.47 -21.25 -1.85
N GLN A 468 -12.62 -20.83 -2.36
CA GLN A 468 -13.65 -20.23 -1.51
C GLN A 468 -14.43 -21.30 -0.74
N LEU A 469 -14.78 -22.39 -1.43
CA LEU A 469 -15.39 -23.58 -0.84
C LEU A 469 -14.30 -24.61 -0.50
N PRO A 470 -14.24 -25.12 0.74
CA PRO A 470 -13.20 -26.04 1.15
C PRO A 470 -12.99 -27.28 0.25
N LEU A 471 -11.74 -27.66 -0.01
CA LEU A 471 -11.38 -28.81 -0.85
C LEU A 471 -11.72 -30.15 -0.18
N GLU A 472 -12.55 -30.95 -0.86
CA GLU A 472 -12.84 -32.33 -0.50
C GLU A 472 -11.66 -33.27 -0.77
N LYS A 473 -11.67 -34.45 -0.13
CA LYS A 473 -10.60 -35.45 -0.23
C LYS A 473 -10.26 -35.79 -1.69
N ASN A 474 -11.27 -36.09 -2.51
CA ASN A 474 -11.08 -36.55 -3.88
C ASN A 474 -10.49 -35.47 -4.78
N ASP A 475 -11.00 -34.24 -4.71
CA ASP A 475 -10.49 -33.12 -5.50
C ASP A 475 -9.07 -32.74 -5.09
N LEU A 476 -8.79 -32.68 -3.79
CA LEU A 476 -7.45 -32.45 -3.25
C LEU A 476 -6.45 -33.51 -3.74
N TYR A 477 -6.86 -34.78 -3.68
CA TYR A 477 -5.99 -35.89 -4.07
C TYR A 477 -5.77 -36.00 -5.57
N ARG A 478 -6.78 -35.65 -6.36
CA ARG A 478 -6.66 -35.53 -7.81
C ARG A 478 -5.73 -34.39 -8.19
N LEU A 479 -5.85 -33.23 -7.54
CA LEU A 479 -4.95 -32.09 -7.76
C LEU A 479 -3.49 -32.44 -7.43
N ILE A 480 -3.23 -33.11 -6.30
CA ILE A 480 -1.88 -33.57 -5.92
C ILE A 480 -1.32 -34.53 -6.99
N ALA A 481 -2.12 -35.47 -7.47
CA ALA A 481 -1.70 -36.42 -8.51
C ALA A 481 -1.44 -35.74 -9.86
N ALA A 482 -2.26 -34.75 -10.23
CA ALA A 482 -2.06 -33.97 -11.44
C ALA A 482 -0.73 -33.21 -11.42
N LEU A 483 -0.40 -32.59 -10.28
CA LEU A 483 0.85 -31.85 -10.06
C LEU A 483 2.09 -32.75 -9.93
N ASP A 484 1.92 -34.05 -9.68
CA ASP A 484 3.02 -35.01 -9.52
C ASP A 484 3.99 -34.97 -10.71
N GLY A 485 5.29 -35.07 -10.43
CA GLY A 485 6.36 -34.92 -11.40
C GLY A 485 6.79 -33.47 -11.70
N ALA A 486 6.07 -32.45 -11.23
CA ALA A 486 6.53 -31.07 -11.28
C ALA A 486 7.72 -30.84 -10.30
N PRO A 487 8.69 -29.97 -10.63
CA PRO A 487 9.80 -29.62 -9.75
C PRO A 487 9.38 -28.64 -8.65
N LEU A 488 8.27 -28.93 -7.96
CA LEU A 488 7.69 -28.07 -6.94
C LEU A 488 8.64 -27.88 -5.76
N GLN A 489 8.87 -26.62 -5.42
CA GLN A 489 9.62 -26.15 -4.26
C GLN A 489 8.67 -25.56 -3.21
N VAL A 490 7.58 -24.92 -3.63
CA VAL A 490 6.60 -24.35 -2.70
C VAL A 490 5.19 -24.79 -3.07
N LEU A 491 4.49 -25.35 -2.10
CA LEU A 491 3.09 -25.74 -2.19
C LEU A 491 2.29 -25.03 -1.10
N ALA A 492 1.28 -24.26 -1.50
CA ALA A 492 0.44 -23.50 -0.60
C ALA A 492 -1.04 -23.76 -0.91
N LEU A 493 -1.72 -24.56 -0.07
CA LEU A 493 -3.11 -24.93 -0.22
C LEU A 493 -3.94 -24.29 0.90
N SER A 494 -4.86 -23.42 0.52
CA SER A 494 -5.78 -22.77 1.45
C SER A 494 -7.21 -23.20 1.23
N SER A 495 -7.92 -23.33 2.35
CA SER A 495 -9.29 -23.84 2.44
C SER A 495 -9.34 -25.32 2.07
N ILE A 496 -8.60 -26.19 2.78
CA ILE A 496 -8.78 -27.65 2.66
C ILE A 496 -9.83 -28.12 3.67
N ARG A 497 -10.81 -28.92 3.25
CA ARG A 497 -11.75 -29.60 4.17
C ARG A 497 -11.16 -30.90 4.68
N TYR A 498 -10.57 -31.67 3.76
CA TYR A 498 -9.92 -32.91 4.13
C TYR A 498 -8.55 -32.65 4.72
N ALA A 499 -8.39 -32.98 6.00
CA ALA A 499 -7.14 -32.88 6.74
C ALA A 499 -6.84 -34.18 7.49
N GLY A 500 -7.04 -35.35 6.85
CA GLY A 500 -6.66 -36.63 7.45
C GLY A 500 -5.13 -36.77 7.63
N THR A 501 -4.70 -37.69 8.50
CA THR A 501 -3.27 -37.95 8.79
C THR A 501 -2.47 -38.42 7.56
N ASP A 502 -3.13 -38.98 6.56
CA ASP A 502 -2.54 -39.45 5.30
C ASP A 502 -2.20 -38.30 4.32
N LEU A 503 -2.76 -37.11 4.50
CA LEU A 503 -2.57 -35.97 3.58
C LEU A 503 -1.09 -35.58 3.45
N ILE A 504 -0.40 -35.36 4.58
CA ILE A 504 1.00 -34.92 4.59
C ILE A 504 1.90 -35.98 3.97
N SER A 505 1.69 -37.25 4.32
CA SER A 505 2.43 -38.38 3.75
C SER A 505 2.26 -38.47 2.22
N ARG A 506 1.05 -38.21 1.72
CA ARG A 506 0.76 -38.21 0.29
C ARG A 506 1.41 -37.04 -0.45
N ILE A 507 1.42 -35.85 0.15
CA ILE A 507 2.17 -34.69 -0.35
C ILE A 507 3.67 -34.99 -0.35
N ALA A 508 4.20 -35.58 0.72
CA ALA A 508 5.62 -35.91 0.84
C ALA A 508 6.06 -36.95 -0.20
N ALA A 509 5.20 -37.92 -0.51
CA ALA A 509 5.45 -38.91 -1.56
C ALA A 509 5.53 -38.26 -2.95
N ALA A 510 4.61 -37.34 -3.27
CA ALA A 510 4.59 -36.65 -4.57
C ALA A 510 5.72 -35.61 -4.71
N PHE A 511 6.03 -34.88 -3.63
CA PHE A 511 6.92 -33.71 -3.68
C PHE A 511 8.03 -33.77 -2.62
N THR A 512 8.87 -34.81 -2.70
CA THR A 512 9.96 -35.05 -1.73
C THR A 512 10.95 -33.89 -1.55
N ASN A 513 11.06 -33.01 -2.55
CA ASN A 513 12.00 -31.88 -2.58
C ASN A 513 11.36 -30.52 -2.25
N LEU A 514 10.13 -30.49 -1.70
CA LEU A 514 9.53 -29.23 -1.24
C LEU A 514 10.43 -28.53 -0.22
N ILE A 515 10.52 -27.21 -0.35
CA ILE A 515 11.19 -26.28 0.55
C ILE A 515 10.15 -25.58 1.44
N GLY A 516 8.99 -25.22 0.89
CA GLY A 516 7.89 -24.59 1.61
C GLY A 516 6.58 -25.35 1.45
N LEU A 517 5.89 -25.60 2.56
CA LEU A 517 4.55 -26.20 2.58
C LEU A 517 3.63 -25.34 3.44
N THR A 518 2.51 -24.89 2.88
CA THR A 518 1.46 -24.20 3.63
C THR A 518 0.12 -24.91 3.47
N LEU A 519 -0.53 -25.26 4.56
CA LEU A 519 -1.83 -25.91 4.59
C LEU A 519 -2.78 -25.14 5.51
N VAL A 520 -3.89 -24.64 4.95
CA VAL A 520 -4.91 -23.91 5.73
C VAL A 520 -6.22 -24.69 5.70
N HIS A 521 -6.55 -25.35 6.81
CA HIS A 521 -7.78 -26.12 7.01
C HIS A 521 -9.00 -25.21 7.20
N ARG A 522 -10.11 -25.52 6.53
CA ARG A 522 -11.42 -24.89 6.73
C ARG A 522 -12.52 -25.91 6.60
N TYR A 523 -13.39 -26.00 7.60
CA TYR A 523 -14.51 -26.94 7.60
C TYR A 523 -15.71 -26.43 6.78
N GLN A 524 -16.08 -25.16 6.98
CA GLN A 524 -17.24 -24.52 6.35
C GLN A 524 -16.84 -23.36 5.44
N PHE A 525 -17.75 -23.05 4.51
CA PHE A 525 -17.74 -21.78 3.80
C PHE A 525 -18.02 -20.66 4.79
N VAL A 526 -17.17 -19.64 4.77
CA VAL A 526 -17.45 -18.40 5.49
C VAL A 526 -17.40 -17.27 4.48
N ALA A 527 -18.53 -16.61 4.27
CA ALA A 527 -18.69 -15.53 3.30
C ALA A 527 -17.81 -14.30 3.59
N GLN A 528 -17.28 -14.23 4.82
CA GLN A 528 -16.37 -13.21 5.28
C GLN A 528 -15.10 -13.89 5.79
N ASP A 529 -13.98 -13.15 5.83
CA ASP A 529 -12.75 -13.59 6.51
C ASP A 529 -12.98 -13.61 8.03
N ASP A 530 -13.97 -14.39 8.48
CA ASP A 530 -14.25 -14.55 9.90
C ASP A 530 -13.04 -15.24 10.52
N HIS A 531 -12.65 -14.65 11.62
CA HIS A 531 -11.40 -14.74 12.33
C HIS A 531 -11.36 -16.00 13.20
N ARG A 532 -11.93 -17.11 12.70
CA ARG A 532 -12.04 -18.33 13.49
C ARG A 532 -10.78 -19.15 13.35
N LEU A 533 -10.20 -19.53 14.49
CA LEU A 533 -9.22 -20.60 14.55
C LEU A 533 -9.91 -21.88 14.10
N TYR A 534 -9.29 -22.59 13.15
CA TYR A 534 -9.85 -23.84 12.65
C TYR A 534 -9.13 -25.01 13.33
N MET A 535 -9.92 -25.84 14.00
CA MET A 535 -9.41 -27.06 14.63
C MET A 535 -9.03 -28.06 13.53
N TRP A 536 -7.83 -28.61 13.63
CA TRP A 536 -7.42 -29.73 12.78
C TRP A 536 -8.00 -31.03 13.35
N PRO A 537 -8.40 -32.02 12.51
CA PRO A 537 -9.11 -33.22 12.99
C PRO A 537 -8.33 -34.16 13.93
N HIS A 538 -7.01 -33.98 14.04
CA HIS A 538 -6.12 -34.87 14.77
C HIS A 538 -5.08 -34.04 15.52
N ALA A 539 -4.34 -34.66 16.44
CA ALA A 539 -3.29 -33.99 17.17
C ALA A 539 -2.00 -33.83 16.33
N SER A 540 -1.13 -32.90 16.73
CA SER A 540 0.04 -32.49 15.91
C SER A 540 1.05 -33.63 15.78
N TRP A 541 1.17 -34.47 16.81
CA TRP A 541 2.02 -35.66 16.82
C TRP A 541 1.53 -36.77 15.89
N GLU A 542 0.26 -36.78 15.49
CA GLU A 542 -0.26 -37.75 14.52
C GLU A 542 0.10 -37.36 13.08
N TYR A 543 0.15 -36.06 12.79
CA TYR A 543 0.60 -35.52 11.50
C TYR A 543 2.11 -35.54 11.32
N ALA A 544 2.85 -35.32 12.41
CA ALA A 544 4.31 -35.14 12.36
C ALA A 544 5.07 -36.28 11.67
N PRO A 545 4.75 -37.57 11.85
CA PRO A 545 5.38 -38.67 11.10
C PRO A 545 5.38 -38.50 9.59
N GLY A 546 4.32 -37.91 9.01
CA GLY A 546 4.23 -37.68 7.57
C GLY A 546 5.30 -36.74 7.03
N LEU A 547 5.84 -35.84 7.87
CA LEU A 547 6.89 -34.90 7.46
C LEU A 547 8.25 -35.56 7.18
N ARG A 548 8.47 -36.80 7.65
CA ARG A 548 9.72 -37.54 7.43
C ARG A 548 10.01 -37.81 5.95
N GLY A 549 8.97 -37.80 5.10
CA GLY A 549 9.13 -38.00 3.66
C GLY A 549 9.77 -36.81 2.94
N PHE A 550 9.76 -35.61 3.54
CA PHE A 550 10.39 -34.43 2.95
C PHE A 550 11.89 -34.40 3.20
N LYS A 551 12.68 -34.25 2.14
CA LYS A 551 14.14 -34.17 2.21
C LYS A 551 14.64 -32.74 2.43
N ARG A 552 13.86 -31.74 2.02
CA ARG A 552 14.29 -30.33 1.93
C ARG A 552 13.30 -29.33 2.54
N LEU A 553 12.27 -29.79 3.25
CA LEU A 553 11.25 -28.88 3.77
C LEU A 553 11.84 -28.00 4.88
N GLU A 554 12.02 -26.71 4.57
CA GLU A 554 12.58 -25.73 5.50
C GLU A 554 11.49 -24.87 6.15
N HIS A 555 10.34 -24.69 5.48
CA HIS A 555 9.29 -23.77 5.90
C HIS A 555 7.92 -24.48 5.92
N LEU A 556 7.30 -24.55 7.10
CA LEU A 556 5.96 -25.13 7.29
C LEU A 556 4.98 -24.07 7.81
N GLY A 557 3.84 -23.95 7.16
CA GLY A 557 2.79 -22.98 7.50
C GLY A 557 1.46 -23.68 7.71
N MET A 558 0.83 -23.49 8.87
CA MET A 558 -0.46 -24.15 9.16
C MET A 558 -1.34 -23.26 10.02
N ASN A 559 -2.66 -23.25 9.79
CA ASN A 559 -3.62 -22.63 10.72
C ASN A 559 -4.01 -23.62 11.83
N TYR A 560 -2.99 -24.17 12.49
CA TYR A 560 -3.13 -25.31 13.38
C TYR A 560 -3.57 -24.86 14.78
N TYR A 561 -4.82 -25.12 15.16
CA TYR A 561 -5.26 -24.98 16.53
C TYR A 561 -5.12 -26.32 17.27
N CYS A 562 -4.32 -26.33 18.33
CA CYS A 562 -4.28 -27.43 19.31
C CYS A 562 -5.03 -26.95 20.55
N PRO A 563 -6.25 -27.44 20.85
CA PRO A 563 -6.81 -27.21 22.18
C PRO A 563 -5.84 -27.78 23.22
N THR A 564 -5.63 -27.03 24.29
CA THR A 564 -4.88 -27.51 25.45
C THR A 564 -5.70 -28.56 26.20
N ILE A 565 -5.05 -29.44 26.97
CA ILE A 565 -5.76 -30.37 27.87
C ILE A 565 -6.67 -29.60 28.84
N VAL A 566 -6.32 -28.36 29.19
CA VAL A 566 -7.09 -27.47 30.08
C VAL A 566 -8.38 -26.98 29.40
N ASP A 567 -8.34 -26.66 28.10
CA ASP A 567 -9.53 -26.32 27.31
C ASP A 567 -10.60 -27.43 27.36
N HIS A 568 -10.15 -28.69 27.42
CA HIS A 568 -11.03 -29.85 27.52
C HIS A 568 -11.57 -30.11 28.94
N LEU A 569 -10.93 -29.56 29.96
CA LEU A 569 -11.29 -29.75 31.37
C LEU A 569 -12.15 -28.60 31.90
N GLU A 570 -11.92 -27.36 31.47
CA GLU A 570 -12.62 -26.17 31.99
C GLU A 570 -14.01 -25.94 31.36
N ASP A 571 -14.19 -26.26 30.07
CA ASP A 571 -15.53 -26.24 29.43
C ASP A 571 -16.40 -27.45 29.86
N GLY A 572 -15.88 -28.33 30.73
CA GLY A 572 -16.55 -29.50 31.28
C GLY A 572 -17.45 -29.22 32.48
N LEU A 573 -17.46 -28.01 33.03
CA LEU A 573 -18.20 -27.68 34.26
C LEU A 573 -19.55 -26.97 34.05
N ASP A 574 -19.83 -26.43 32.86
CA ASP A 574 -21.14 -25.82 32.56
C ASP A 574 -21.94 -26.64 31.51
N PHE A 575 -22.79 -27.50 32.06
CA PHE A 575 -24.04 -28.09 31.52
C PHE A 575 -24.06 -29.08 30.33
N LEU A 576 -23.05 -29.21 29.44
CA LEU A 576 -23.11 -30.21 28.34
C LEU A 576 -21.77 -30.91 27.98
N GLY A 577 -20.84 -30.99 28.94
CA GLY A 577 -19.45 -31.44 28.81
C GLY A 577 -19.16 -32.92 28.46
N ARG A 578 -20.05 -33.63 27.76
CA ARG A 578 -19.75 -34.96 27.15
C ARG A 578 -19.56 -34.91 25.63
N GLY A 579 -19.52 -33.71 25.05
CA GLY A 579 -19.66 -33.56 23.61
C GLY A 579 -18.42 -33.56 22.76
N ALA A 580 -17.34 -32.92 23.20
CA ALA A 580 -16.28 -32.56 22.27
C ALA A 580 -15.51 -33.78 21.73
N PHE A 581 -15.20 -34.76 22.58
CA PHE A 581 -14.48 -35.99 22.18
C PHE A 581 -15.35 -36.94 21.36
N GLU A 582 -16.53 -37.30 21.89
CA GLU A 582 -17.46 -38.21 21.20
C GLU A 582 -17.94 -37.64 19.86
N ARG A 583 -18.00 -36.30 19.71
CA ARG A 583 -18.43 -35.63 18.47
C ARG A 583 -17.31 -35.34 17.47
N MET A 584 -16.07 -35.20 17.92
CA MET A 584 -14.90 -35.27 17.03
C MET A 584 -14.77 -36.67 16.41
N GLU A 585 -15.14 -37.71 17.16
CA GLU A 585 -15.18 -39.08 16.64
C GLU A 585 -16.41 -39.35 15.74
N THR A 586 -17.57 -38.73 16.00
CA THR A 586 -18.79 -38.94 15.17
C THR A 586 -18.93 -38.00 13.97
N GLY A 587 -18.19 -36.89 13.93
CA GLY A 587 -18.25 -35.92 12.83
C GLY A 587 -19.50 -35.02 12.81
N GLU A 588 -20.24 -34.93 13.92
CA GLU A 588 -21.43 -34.07 14.03
C GLU A 588 -21.06 -32.57 14.05
N THR A 589 -21.72 -31.78 13.19
CA THR A 589 -21.46 -30.35 12.99
C THR A 589 -22.06 -29.49 14.11
N TYR A 590 -21.27 -28.57 14.68
CA TYR A 590 -21.78 -27.54 15.59
C TYR A 590 -21.76 -26.17 14.90
N ASP A 591 -22.89 -25.44 14.90
CA ASP A 591 -23.00 -24.08 14.32
C ASP A 591 -22.44 -22.97 15.24
N TRP A 592 -22.15 -23.30 16.50
CA TRP A 592 -21.73 -22.33 17.51
C TRP A 592 -20.28 -22.58 17.95
N TYR A 593 -19.31 -22.11 17.17
CA TYR A 593 -17.95 -22.00 17.67
C TYR A 593 -17.88 -20.79 18.61
N PRO A 594 -17.55 -20.95 19.91
CA PRO A 594 -17.28 -19.81 20.77
C PRO A 594 -16.17 -18.95 20.16
N ASP A 595 -16.22 -17.64 20.39
CA ASP A 595 -15.27 -16.68 19.86
C ASP A 595 -13.87 -16.93 20.49
N LEU A 596 -13.08 -17.81 19.87
CA LEU A 596 -11.76 -18.27 20.34
C LEU A 596 -10.69 -17.17 20.39
N ARG A 597 -11.03 -15.91 20.11
CA ARG A 597 -10.11 -14.75 20.13
C ARG A 597 -9.43 -14.53 21.49
N THR A 598 -10.01 -15.03 22.59
CA THR A 598 -9.51 -14.78 23.95
C THR A 598 -8.46 -15.78 24.44
N ARG A 599 -8.23 -16.91 23.76
CA ARG A 599 -7.33 -18.00 24.23
C ARG A 599 -5.93 -18.01 23.58
N GLU A 600 -5.56 -16.97 22.82
CA GLU A 600 -4.25 -16.91 22.12
C GLU A 600 -3.03 -16.97 23.05
N ASN A 601 -3.16 -16.52 24.30
CA ASN A 601 -2.08 -16.51 25.28
C ASN A 601 -1.77 -17.89 25.91
N GLU A 602 -2.63 -18.88 25.69
CA GLU A 602 -2.52 -20.21 26.32
C GLU A 602 -2.06 -21.30 25.35
N LEU A 603 -1.87 -20.97 24.07
CA LEU A 603 -1.46 -21.92 23.06
C LEU A 603 0.05 -22.21 23.12
N ASP A 604 0.41 -23.45 23.45
CA ASP A 604 1.79 -23.96 23.37
C ASP A 604 2.23 -24.24 21.92
N ASN A 605 2.17 -23.18 21.10
CA ASN A 605 2.55 -23.18 19.69
C ASN A 605 4.02 -23.58 19.49
N ALA A 606 4.88 -23.30 20.48
CA ALA A 606 6.27 -23.70 20.48
C ALA A 606 6.42 -25.23 20.56
N THR A 607 5.59 -25.91 21.35
CA THR A 607 5.56 -27.38 21.40
C THR A 607 5.06 -27.98 20.09
N VAL A 608 4.02 -27.41 19.45
CA VAL A 608 3.58 -27.85 18.11
C VAL A 608 4.71 -27.75 17.08
N ALA A 609 5.37 -26.59 17.01
CA ALA A 609 6.52 -26.39 16.13
C ALA A 609 7.66 -27.39 16.43
N ARG A 610 7.92 -27.68 17.72
CA ARG A 610 8.95 -28.63 18.15
C ARG A 610 8.62 -30.06 17.70
N VAL A 611 7.37 -30.49 17.84
CA VAL A 611 6.89 -31.82 17.41
C VAL A 611 7.13 -32.01 15.91
N PHE A 612 6.75 -31.03 15.08
CA PHE A 612 7.05 -31.09 13.64
C PHE A 612 8.55 -31.09 13.35
N ALA A 613 9.34 -30.26 14.05
CA ALA A 613 10.78 -30.19 13.87
C ALA A 613 11.53 -31.48 14.25
N VAL A 614 11.01 -32.27 15.21
CA VAL A 614 11.57 -33.59 15.53
C VAL A 614 11.43 -34.55 14.35
N HIS A 615 10.31 -34.48 13.62
CA HIS A 615 10.04 -35.37 12.49
C HIS A 615 10.54 -34.85 11.13
N CYS A 616 10.93 -33.57 11.03
CA CYS A 616 11.48 -32.96 9.83
C CYS A 616 12.83 -32.28 10.11
N PRO A 617 13.96 -32.99 9.94
CA PRO A 617 15.30 -32.47 10.26
C PRO A 617 15.67 -31.17 9.54
N SER A 618 15.16 -30.95 8.33
CA SER A 618 15.42 -29.76 7.52
C SER A 618 14.60 -28.53 7.91
N LEU A 619 13.59 -28.68 8.77
CA LEU A 619 12.68 -27.60 9.13
C LEU A 619 13.42 -26.48 9.89
N LYS A 620 13.32 -25.26 9.36
CA LYS A 620 13.94 -24.03 9.88
C LYS A 620 12.91 -23.05 10.43
N THR A 621 11.71 -23.00 9.87
CA THR A 621 10.66 -22.10 10.35
C THR A 621 9.29 -22.78 10.38
N PHE A 622 8.50 -22.49 11.41
CA PHE A 622 7.09 -22.83 11.49
C PHE A 622 6.26 -21.55 11.63
N THR A 623 5.30 -21.33 10.73
CA THR A 623 4.44 -20.14 10.75
C THR A 623 3.01 -20.57 11.03
N LEU A 624 2.44 -20.03 12.12
CA LEU A 624 1.01 -20.19 12.36
C LEU A 624 0.24 -19.24 11.45
N GLN A 625 -0.58 -19.79 10.57
CA GLN A 625 -1.48 -19.02 9.71
C GLN A 625 -2.74 -18.66 10.52
N GLY A 626 -2.62 -17.63 11.37
CA GLY A 626 -3.69 -17.09 12.19
C GLY A 626 -4.32 -15.83 11.59
N LEU A 627 -5.14 -15.14 12.40
CA LEU A 627 -5.81 -13.86 12.10
C LEU A 627 -4.97 -12.91 11.24
N ARG A 628 -5.62 -12.12 10.37
CA ARG A 628 -5.06 -11.19 9.35
C ARG A 628 -3.91 -10.25 9.78
N ARG A 629 -3.44 -10.28 11.04
CA ARG A 629 -2.41 -9.40 11.60
C ARG A 629 -1.29 -10.10 12.37
N MET A 630 -1.48 -11.35 12.82
CA MET A 630 -0.47 -12.07 13.59
C MET A 630 -0.16 -13.42 12.94
N TYR A 631 1.01 -13.48 12.30
CA TYR A 631 1.64 -14.72 11.85
C TYR A 631 2.81 -15.02 12.79
N PRO A 632 2.58 -15.55 14.01
CA PRO A 632 3.70 -15.91 14.86
C PRO A 632 4.51 -16.95 14.10
N THR A 633 5.74 -16.55 13.77
CA THR A 633 6.72 -17.38 13.10
C THR A 633 7.72 -17.81 14.14
N PHE A 634 8.00 -19.10 14.16
CA PHE A 634 8.92 -19.74 15.07
C PHE A 634 10.15 -20.14 14.28
N ASP A 635 11.30 -19.61 14.68
CA ASP A 635 12.60 -20.03 14.18
C ASP A 635 13.00 -21.33 14.90
N ILE A 636 13.51 -22.25 14.11
CA ILE A 636 13.90 -23.59 14.55
C ILE A 636 15.38 -23.74 14.27
N SER A 637 16.14 -23.78 15.35
CA SER A 637 17.56 -24.17 15.33
C SER A 637 17.72 -25.57 15.91
N ARG A 638 18.90 -26.17 15.80
CA ARG A 638 19.19 -27.49 16.38
C ARG A 638 20.42 -27.41 17.26
N ARG A 639 20.38 -28.14 18.38
CA ARG A 639 21.58 -28.36 19.21
C ARG A 639 22.52 -29.35 18.52
N SER A 640 23.70 -29.53 19.11
CA SER A 640 24.70 -30.52 18.65
C SER A 640 24.18 -31.96 18.62
N ASP A 641 23.20 -32.30 19.46
CA ASP A 641 22.53 -33.60 19.47
C ASP A 641 21.40 -33.75 18.42
N GLY A 642 21.14 -32.72 17.62
CA GLY A 642 20.07 -32.68 16.62
C GLY A 642 18.69 -32.31 17.16
N SER A 643 18.53 -32.14 18.48
CA SER A 643 17.27 -31.73 19.10
C SER A 643 16.87 -30.31 18.68
N PRO A 644 15.58 -30.09 18.30
CA PRO A 644 15.14 -28.77 17.87
C PRO A 644 14.97 -27.80 19.04
N VAL A 645 15.47 -26.58 18.85
CA VAL A 645 15.27 -25.42 19.71
C VAL A 645 14.37 -24.45 18.96
N VAL A 646 13.20 -24.20 19.52
CA VAL A 646 12.18 -23.35 18.92
C VAL A 646 12.18 -22.02 19.64
N THR A 647 12.37 -20.94 18.89
CA THR A 647 12.33 -19.56 19.38
C THR A 647 11.30 -18.77 18.58
N ALA A 648 10.38 -18.08 19.26
CA ALA A 648 9.48 -17.16 18.58
C ALA A 648 10.30 -16.03 17.94
N GLU A 649 10.04 -15.71 16.67
CA GLU A 649 10.66 -14.59 15.98
C GLU A 649 10.23 -13.29 16.70
N LEU A 650 11.18 -12.64 17.38
CA LEU A 650 10.96 -11.36 18.05
C LEU A 650 11.28 -10.24 17.06
N ILE A 651 10.25 -9.59 16.53
CA ILE A 651 10.43 -8.45 15.63
C ILE A 651 10.55 -7.19 16.50
N ARG A 652 11.62 -6.43 16.28
CA ARG A 652 11.83 -5.12 16.91
C ARG A 652 11.40 -4.03 15.93
N ILE A 653 10.39 -3.25 16.30
CA ILE A 653 9.96 -2.06 15.57
C ILE A 653 10.36 -0.86 16.43
N ASP A 654 11.13 0.06 15.86
CA ASP A 654 11.60 1.29 16.55
C ASP A 654 12.37 1.06 17.87
N GLY A 655 13.05 -0.08 18.00
CA GLY A 655 13.84 -0.42 19.18
C GLY A 655 13.04 -1.03 20.33
N GLU A 656 11.71 -1.07 20.24
CA GLU A 656 10.85 -1.78 21.18
C GLU A 656 10.63 -3.23 20.74
N ILE A 657 10.72 -4.16 21.70
CA ILE A 657 10.34 -5.57 21.48
C ILE A 657 8.82 -5.62 21.54
N ILE A 658 8.17 -5.48 20.39
CA ILE A 658 6.73 -5.72 20.29
C ILE A 658 6.55 -7.24 20.19
N ARG A 659 6.14 -7.87 21.29
CA ARG A 659 5.59 -9.24 21.22
C ARG A 659 4.31 -9.16 20.40
N GLY A 660 4.40 -9.61 19.15
CA GLY A 660 3.23 -9.84 18.29
C GLY A 660 2.72 -8.58 17.61
N ASP A 661 3.50 -8.01 16.70
CA ASP A 661 2.94 -7.51 15.45
C ASP A 661 4.02 -7.43 14.35
N ILE A 662 3.76 -8.17 13.25
CA ILE A 662 4.18 -7.87 11.87
C ILE A 662 5.59 -8.29 11.37
N ARG A 663 5.59 -9.43 10.64
CA ARG A 663 6.32 -9.78 9.38
C ARG A 663 7.86 -9.85 9.36
N GLY A 664 8.40 -11.02 9.67
CA GLY A 664 9.76 -11.41 9.30
C GLY A 664 9.95 -11.54 7.77
N PRO A 665 11.17 -11.34 7.24
CA PRO A 665 11.48 -11.50 5.81
C PRO A 665 11.25 -12.94 5.30
N ALA A 666 11.32 -13.94 6.18
CA ALA A 666 10.98 -15.33 5.85
C ALA A 666 9.48 -15.49 5.55
N SER A 667 8.61 -14.75 6.26
CA SER A 667 7.16 -14.75 6.07
C SER A 667 6.78 -14.36 4.64
N GLN A 668 7.37 -13.27 4.12
CA GLN A 668 7.02 -12.76 2.79
C GLN A 668 7.51 -13.62 1.63
N ARG A 669 8.61 -14.37 1.81
CA ARG A 669 9.23 -15.16 0.73
C ARG A 669 8.61 -16.54 0.58
N TRP A 670 8.20 -17.17 1.69
CA TRP A 670 7.79 -18.57 1.70
C TRP A 670 6.32 -18.79 2.09
N PHE A 671 5.64 -17.77 2.62
CA PHE A 671 4.25 -17.84 3.07
C PHE A 671 3.37 -16.81 2.36
N PRO A 672 2.88 -17.13 1.15
CA PRO A 672 2.26 -16.14 0.27
C PRO A 672 0.86 -15.69 0.68
N PHE A 673 0.30 -16.18 1.81
CA PHE A 673 -1.02 -15.76 2.32
C PHE A 673 -0.98 -14.55 3.26
N ALA A 674 0.20 -13.97 3.52
CA ALA A 674 0.41 -12.97 4.56
C ALA A 674 -0.20 -11.57 4.32
N ASP A 675 -0.82 -11.29 3.17
CA ASP A 675 -1.53 -10.02 2.95
C ASP A 675 -2.52 -10.08 1.78
N SER A 676 -3.79 -9.70 2.02
CA SER A 676 -4.79 -9.45 0.96
C SER A 676 -5.47 -8.08 1.12
N SER A 677 -5.04 -7.24 2.07
CA SER A 677 -5.68 -5.95 2.34
C SER A 677 -4.88 -4.74 1.89
N ASP A 678 -3.53 -4.80 1.87
CA ASP A 678 -2.71 -3.70 1.39
C ASP A 678 -2.05 -4.01 0.04
N SER A 679 -2.83 -3.86 -1.04
CA SER A 679 -2.37 -3.82 -2.44
C SER A 679 -1.51 -5.01 -2.93
N TYR A 680 -2.20 -6.09 -3.31
CA TYR A 680 -1.92 -6.96 -4.48
C TYR A 680 -0.46 -7.04 -4.95
N ARG A 681 0.44 -7.49 -4.07
CA ARG A 681 1.74 -7.98 -4.52
C ARG A 681 1.54 -9.42 -4.98
N ASP A 682 1.85 -9.64 -6.24
CA ASP A 682 2.30 -10.94 -6.75
C ASP A 682 3.38 -11.49 -5.80
N TRP A 683 3.66 -12.81 -5.83
CA TRP A 683 4.87 -13.37 -5.24
C TRP A 683 6.00 -12.34 -5.38
N PRO A 684 6.63 -11.86 -4.29
CA PRO A 684 7.69 -10.88 -4.44
C PRO A 684 8.63 -11.46 -5.48
N THR A 685 8.77 -10.79 -6.61
CA THR A 685 9.61 -11.21 -7.73
C THR A 685 11.04 -11.07 -7.22
N VAL A 686 11.45 -12.01 -6.36
CA VAL A 686 12.83 -12.18 -5.97
C VAL A 686 13.46 -12.82 -7.19
N LEU A 687 13.85 -11.96 -8.14
CA LEU A 687 14.85 -12.33 -9.13
C LEU A 687 15.99 -13.00 -8.36
N PRO A 688 16.51 -14.16 -8.80
CA PRO A 688 17.64 -14.81 -8.16
C PRO A 688 18.89 -13.96 -8.42
N GLY A 689 19.06 -12.90 -7.63
CA GLY A 689 20.23 -12.03 -7.62
C GLY A 689 20.98 -12.21 -6.31
N ASN A 690 22.20 -12.73 -6.41
CA ASN A 690 23.21 -12.87 -5.34
C ASN A 690 23.07 -14.09 -4.43
N LEU A 691 23.15 -15.28 -5.02
CA LEU A 691 23.92 -16.36 -4.38
C LEU A 691 25.38 -16.18 -4.81
N HIS A 692 26.17 -15.50 -3.98
CA HIS A 692 27.62 -15.63 -4.08
C HIS A 692 27.97 -17.10 -3.83
N HIS A 693 28.55 -17.74 -4.83
CA HIS A 693 29.34 -18.95 -4.64
C HIS A 693 30.50 -18.60 -3.70
N SER A 694 30.38 -18.93 -2.42
CA SER A 694 31.55 -19.20 -1.59
C SER A 694 31.91 -20.66 -1.80
N VAL A 695 32.69 -20.90 -2.86
CA VAL A 695 33.57 -22.07 -2.91
C VAL A 695 34.88 -21.63 -2.29
N SER A 696 35.15 -22.15 -1.11
CA SER A 696 36.50 -22.36 -0.56
C SER A 696 36.46 -23.65 0.22
#